data_AF-A0A852X234-F1
#
_entry.id   AF-A0A852X234-F1
#
_cell.length_a   1.000
_cell.length_b   1.000
_cell.length_c   1.000
_cell.angle_alpha   90.00
_cell.angle_beta   90.00
_cell.angle_gamma   90.00
#
_symmetry.space_group_name_H-M   'P 1'
#
loop_
_entity.id
_entity.type
_entity.pdbx_description
1 polymer ?
#
loop_
_entity_poly.entity_id
_entity_poly.type
_entity_poly.pdbx_seq_one_letter_code
_entity_poly.pdbx_strand_id
1 'polypeptide(L)'
;MARTRRGLLAGVALTVLVALGAGIAVVLADELGIRSESSDIPAEALTAAPETASIAPPEFTAITAPPSLRMDLAVDELRAAVAEAETTDGSAALEVVVGEGSDDDESYRLEGAPDALRVVAASEAGAVLGVYDLAAAVRDRRSVAEHLGETVESRLGFRMVDLGAVGVTVDESEWAAGDDYSHNSKAFADVILAEAPYIDDAALAVARTDFEAYVRHALAEGYNAIAIPGFVEYLTFSGVGDGTEVYGADDTHVARAHAMREAFGPMWEYAHDAGLDVYFRTDMLTLTTPLEEYLVDRFGGLATEDPEFWDVYSAGLDELYAEMPYLDGVLIRIGEAGRVYDLPGWDYYSKLAVTTVDSVRAMLTAFTEQAERVDREVIFRSWSVGVGAVGDMHTNDASYEAVLGGIDSEALIVSTKYTLGDFYSHLPLNHTLEIGEQRRIVEFQSRREFENFGAFPNDLGVLSQEAVQRFIAANPHVEGIWTWTQDGGPWRAGPLSLELKAGFWQLYELNTELTVRLARDPEADPAAITADWARRWFSGDPATVAAIGEAMSQSREAIADGLYIGPFADRRVFAIGLEPPPMMWIFEWDILTGDSAVLNVIYEISRDELDEAIAGGDRAIAAVERMQAAIEATDAASWRDPAGRTAFLDTLDYQANTYAMLGDYREMFLRQAEWHDTGDPVAYERWDAARRAFEASAAAHEAAYAGDPYLPAYNLTAAELGVERAVRDLPMAWAARIVLGLLVLWLAYGIIGGRRSTGWPGARAARALWIAGTRPWRAREVVEGLGRLDRVLLAAVPAAFLVASRGIQTWFLAPSHLIVTLGGWAVFVGVLWLALGRRSAWPVVAAVGGAAMLRVALLLAVLTPTGPGGYWFEFWTNPVGRSVYIAFAFAAFGWVVVAAAWALAVERGALLATGAAVAGIGAVLAVFGSLIGLIDLEAALTVWNDEMALLPWGLSRILGISVYLDIPADTAWWVAIAGGVLVAAGATCIALGQRFWPMSQSRSGRPSSASDTASA
;
A
#
# COMPACT_ATOMS: atom_id res chain seq x y z
N MET A 1 36.34 -5.86 -51.98
CA MET A 1 35.05 -5.14 -51.83
C MET A 1 34.04 -5.85 -50.92
N ALA A 2 33.84 -7.17 -50.96
CA ALA A 2 32.86 -7.86 -50.09
C ALA A 2 33.16 -7.80 -48.58
N ARG A 3 34.44 -7.78 -48.16
CA ARG A 3 34.83 -7.73 -46.73
C ARG A 3 34.57 -6.36 -46.08
N THR A 4 34.83 -5.25 -46.79
CA THR A 4 34.58 -3.88 -46.33
C THR A 4 33.07 -3.60 -46.21
N ARG A 5 32.26 -4.13 -47.14
CA ARG A 5 30.78 -3.99 -47.10
C ARG A 5 30.15 -4.68 -45.88
N ARG A 6 30.64 -5.86 -45.48
CA ARG A 6 30.13 -6.58 -44.28
C ARG A 6 30.53 -5.91 -42.97
N GLY A 7 31.71 -5.29 -42.90
CA GLY A 7 32.10 -4.47 -41.75
C GLY A 7 31.23 -3.22 -41.57
N LEU A 8 30.90 -2.53 -42.68
CA LEU A 8 29.97 -1.40 -42.66
C LEU A 8 28.57 -1.82 -42.19
N LEU A 9 28.04 -2.94 -42.68
CA LEU A 9 26.73 -3.48 -42.25
C LEU A 9 26.71 -3.85 -40.76
N ALA A 10 27.80 -4.38 -40.21
CA ALA A 10 27.92 -4.64 -38.78
C ALA A 10 27.88 -3.34 -37.97
N GLY A 11 28.57 -2.29 -38.42
CA GLY A 11 28.50 -0.97 -37.81
C GLY A 11 27.07 -0.41 -37.82
N VAL A 12 26.39 -0.45 -38.97
CA VAL A 12 24.99 -0.01 -39.09
C VAL A 12 24.07 -0.81 -38.16
N ALA A 13 24.19 -2.14 -38.13
CA ALA A 13 23.37 -2.99 -37.25
C ALA A 13 23.58 -2.64 -35.77
N LEU A 14 24.81 -2.44 -35.32
CA LEU A 14 25.11 -2.04 -33.94
C LEU A 14 24.56 -0.64 -33.64
N THR A 15 24.68 0.32 -34.55
CA THR A 15 24.10 1.66 -34.38
C THR A 15 22.58 1.60 -34.25
N VAL A 16 21.90 0.81 -35.09
CA VAL A 16 20.45 0.61 -35.00
C VAL A 16 20.06 -0.05 -33.68
N LEU A 17 20.80 -1.08 -33.26
CA LEU A 17 20.54 -1.77 -32.00
C LEU A 17 20.74 -0.88 -30.77
N VAL A 18 21.77 -0.01 -30.77
CA VAL A 18 21.97 0.98 -29.70
C VAL A 18 20.86 2.03 -29.73
N ALA A 19 20.43 2.50 -30.91
CA ALA A 19 19.33 3.45 -31.03
C ALA A 19 18.00 2.86 -30.53
N LEU A 20 17.70 1.58 -30.84
CA LEU A 20 16.54 0.87 -30.30
C LEU A 20 16.64 0.70 -28.78
N GLY A 21 17.83 0.34 -28.27
CA GLY A 21 18.07 0.23 -26.84
C GLY A 21 17.92 1.57 -26.12
N ALA A 22 18.35 2.67 -26.73
CA ALA A 22 18.14 4.02 -26.21
C ALA A 22 16.65 4.41 -26.22
N GLY A 23 15.89 4.01 -27.25
CA GLY A 23 14.44 4.17 -27.27
C GLY A 23 13.75 3.44 -26.11
N ILE A 24 14.14 2.19 -25.84
CA ILE A 24 13.64 1.43 -24.68
C ILE A 24 14.02 2.09 -23.37
N ALA A 25 15.25 2.61 -23.27
CA ALA A 25 15.71 3.31 -22.08
C ALA A 25 14.93 4.60 -21.81
N VAL A 26 14.49 5.32 -22.86
CA VAL A 26 13.63 6.50 -22.73
C VAL A 26 12.25 6.10 -22.22
N VAL A 27 11.62 5.08 -22.83
CA VAL A 27 10.31 4.58 -22.37
C VAL A 27 10.40 4.15 -20.91
N LEU A 28 11.40 3.33 -20.54
CA LEU A 28 11.54 2.91 -19.14
C LEU A 28 11.78 4.08 -18.18
N ALA A 29 12.54 5.09 -18.57
CA ALA A 29 12.78 6.24 -17.71
C ALA A 29 11.51 7.07 -17.48
N ASP A 30 10.67 7.17 -18.51
CA ASP A 30 9.35 7.82 -18.46
C ASP A 30 8.41 7.04 -17.53
N GLU A 31 8.30 5.72 -17.73
CA GLU A 31 7.49 4.83 -16.90
C GLU A 31 7.92 4.82 -15.42
N LEU A 32 9.24 4.86 -15.15
CA LEU A 32 9.73 4.90 -13.77
C LEU A 32 9.39 6.23 -13.07
N GLY A 33 9.34 7.34 -13.81
CA GLY A 33 8.84 8.63 -13.30
C GLY A 33 9.50 9.20 -12.04
N ILE A 34 10.66 8.67 -11.60
CA ILE A 34 11.25 8.99 -10.29
C ILE A 34 11.61 10.47 -10.22
N ARG A 35 10.92 11.22 -9.35
CA ARG A 35 11.18 12.63 -9.04
C ARG A 35 10.76 12.93 -7.60
N SER A 36 11.29 14.00 -7.05
CA SER A 36 10.87 14.52 -5.75
C SER A 36 10.76 16.05 -5.77
N GLU A 37 9.91 16.58 -4.91
CA GLU A 37 9.75 18.01 -4.67
C GLU A 37 9.50 18.28 -3.19
N SER A 38 9.70 19.51 -2.75
CA SER A 38 9.43 19.90 -1.36
C SER A 38 7.94 19.78 -1.04
N SER A 39 7.64 19.30 0.15
CA SER A 39 6.28 19.23 0.69
C SER A 39 6.03 20.38 1.68
N ASP A 40 4.77 20.81 1.83
CA ASP A 40 4.35 21.80 2.85
C ASP A 40 3.81 21.05 4.06
N ILE A 41 4.68 20.77 5.03
CA ILE A 41 4.38 19.91 6.18
C ILE A 41 3.83 20.77 7.34
N PRO A 42 2.66 20.44 7.91
CA PRO A 42 2.14 21.09 9.10
C PRO A 42 3.10 20.99 10.28
N ALA A 43 3.11 22.01 11.15
CA ALA A 43 3.99 22.03 12.31
C ALA A 43 3.29 21.39 13.52
N GLU A 44 3.91 20.34 14.07
CA GLU A 44 3.31 19.56 15.17
C GLU A 44 3.99 19.85 16.51
N ALA A 45 4.01 21.11 16.92
CA ALA A 45 4.62 21.53 18.17
C ALA A 45 3.59 21.51 19.32
N LEU A 46 3.67 20.52 20.21
CA LEU A 46 2.77 20.38 21.34
C LEU A 46 3.32 21.03 22.60
N THR A 47 2.41 21.36 23.50
CA THR A 47 2.71 21.82 24.86
C THR A 47 1.78 21.14 25.85
N ALA A 48 2.27 20.86 27.06
CA ALA A 48 1.43 20.40 28.14
C ALA A 48 0.64 21.57 28.76
N ALA A 49 -0.61 21.33 29.15
CA ALA A 49 -1.39 22.30 29.90
C ALA A 49 -0.77 22.53 31.29
N PRO A 50 -0.94 23.73 31.86
CA PRO A 50 -0.51 23.98 33.24
C PRO A 50 -1.27 23.08 34.22
N GLU A 51 -0.64 22.76 35.36
CA GLU A 51 -1.28 22.03 36.44
C GLU A 51 -2.52 22.77 36.94
N THR A 52 -3.67 22.10 36.91
CA THR A 52 -4.95 22.61 37.38
C THR A 52 -5.55 21.68 38.45
N ALA A 53 -6.14 22.29 39.48
CA ALA A 53 -6.77 21.52 40.55
C ALA A 53 -8.07 20.86 40.05
N SER A 54 -8.24 19.58 40.36
CA SER A 54 -9.49 18.87 40.13
C SER A 54 -10.63 19.45 40.97
N ILE A 55 -11.80 19.60 40.36
CA ILE A 55 -13.01 20.09 41.00
C ILE A 55 -13.96 18.92 41.26
N ALA A 56 -14.39 18.76 42.52
CA ALA A 56 -15.41 17.79 42.88
C ALA A 56 -16.78 18.26 42.37
N PRO A 57 -17.59 17.40 41.73
CA PRO A 57 -18.92 17.77 41.28
C PRO A 57 -19.89 17.94 42.47
N PRO A 58 -20.96 18.74 42.33
CA PRO A 58 -22.03 18.77 43.32
C PRO A 58 -22.90 17.51 43.23
N GLU A 59 -23.57 17.15 44.33
CA GLU A 59 -24.66 16.19 44.27
C GLU A 59 -25.89 16.83 43.62
N PHE A 60 -26.38 16.24 42.52
CA PHE A 60 -27.64 16.67 41.90
C PHE A 60 -28.84 16.12 42.68
N THR A 61 -29.35 16.92 43.63
CA THR A 61 -30.45 16.54 44.52
C THR A 61 -31.82 16.48 43.83
N ALA A 62 -31.95 17.20 42.70
CA ALA A 62 -33.13 17.19 41.85
C ALA A 62 -32.72 17.50 40.41
N ILE A 63 -33.20 16.70 39.45
CA ILE A 63 -33.09 16.96 38.02
C ILE A 63 -34.51 16.97 37.45
N THR A 64 -34.93 18.09 36.87
CA THR A 64 -36.22 18.24 36.21
C THR A 64 -35.97 18.46 34.72
N ALA A 65 -36.25 17.45 33.90
CA ALA A 65 -36.07 17.50 32.45
C ALA A 65 -37.31 16.93 31.72
N PRO A 66 -37.59 17.36 30.48
CA PRO A 66 -38.65 16.77 29.66
C PRO A 66 -38.36 15.28 29.37
N PRO A 67 -39.39 14.42 29.33
CA PRO A 67 -39.18 12.99 29.08
C PRO A 67 -38.98 12.71 27.58
N SER A 68 -37.83 12.13 27.24
CA SER A 68 -37.51 11.56 25.92
C SER A 68 -36.35 10.59 26.05
N LEU A 69 -36.14 9.69 25.06
CA LEU A 69 -35.01 8.77 25.10
C LEU A 69 -33.67 9.53 25.14
N ARG A 70 -33.50 10.54 24.27
CA ARG A 70 -32.29 11.36 24.18
C ARG A 70 -31.97 12.05 25.51
N MET A 71 -32.97 12.67 26.12
CA MET A 71 -32.82 13.36 27.41
C MET A 71 -32.56 12.39 28.56
N ASP A 72 -33.25 11.24 28.58
CA ASP A 72 -33.06 10.23 29.62
C ASP A 72 -31.62 9.67 29.58
N LEU A 73 -31.07 9.41 28.40
CA LEU A 73 -29.68 8.97 28.22
C LEU A 73 -28.69 10.02 28.74
N ALA A 74 -28.86 11.30 28.38
CA ALA A 74 -27.98 12.37 28.85
C ALA A 74 -28.04 12.56 30.37
N VAL A 75 -29.24 12.48 30.96
CA VAL A 75 -29.42 12.57 32.41
C VAL A 75 -28.81 11.36 33.13
N ASP A 76 -28.94 10.17 32.56
CA ASP A 76 -28.33 8.97 33.11
C ASP A 76 -26.80 9.01 33.02
N GLU A 77 -26.25 9.58 31.96
CA GLU A 77 -24.81 9.83 31.82
C GLU A 77 -24.30 10.84 32.87
N LEU A 78 -25.02 11.96 33.09
CA LEU A 78 -24.69 12.89 34.17
C LEU A 78 -24.72 12.22 35.55
N ARG A 79 -25.72 11.37 35.81
CA ARG A 79 -25.80 10.61 37.07
C ARG A 79 -24.65 9.63 37.20
N ALA A 80 -24.28 8.93 36.12
CA ALA A 80 -23.17 7.99 36.10
C ALA A 80 -21.85 8.72 36.39
N ALA A 81 -21.58 9.83 35.71
CA ALA A 81 -20.39 10.65 35.93
C ALA A 81 -20.27 11.12 37.40
N VAL A 82 -21.37 11.56 38.01
CA VAL A 82 -21.39 11.96 39.43
C VAL A 82 -21.22 10.77 40.37
N ALA A 83 -21.80 9.61 40.04
CA ALA A 83 -21.67 8.40 40.85
C ALA A 83 -20.26 7.80 40.82
N GLU A 84 -19.53 7.98 39.73
CA GLU A 84 -18.13 7.58 39.56
C GLU A 84 -17.12 8.54 40.21
N ALA A 85 -17.54 9.77 40.51
CA ALA A 85 -16.68 10.74 41.18
C ALA A 85 -16.28 10.27 42.59
N GLU A 86 -14.99 10.35 42.91
CA GLU A 86 -14.45 9.91 44.21
C GLU A 86 -15.06 10.65 45.40
N THR A 87 -15.35 11.94 45.20
CA THR A 87 -15.95 12.82 46.19
C THR A 87 -16.86 13.82 45.51
N THR A 88 -17.95 14.19 46.18
CA THR A 88 -18.82 15.29 45.82
C THR A 88 -18.61 16.48 46.76
N ASP A 89 -18.80 17.71 46.28
CA ASP A 89 -18.78 18.92 47.11
C ASP A 89 -20.02 19.79 46.86
N GLY A 90 -20.83 19.96 47.89
CA GLY A 90 -22.09 20.70 47.82
C GLY A 90 -23.22 19.95 47.12
N SER A 91 -24.27 20.70 46.79
CA SER A 91 -25.50 20.18 46.17
C SER A 91 -26.03 21.16 45.14
N ALA A 92 -26.51 20.64 44.02
CA ALA A 92 -27.16 21.42 42.97
C ALA A 92 -28.54 20.83 42.63
N ALA A 93 -29.40 21.67 42.06
CA ALA A 93 -30.55 21.23 41.29
C ALA A 93 -30.35 21.62 39.82
N LEU A 94 -30.86 20.80 38.89
CA LEU A 94 -30.83 21.04 37.45
C LEU A 94 -32.27 21.13 36.92
N GLU A 95 -32.58 22.22 36.22
CA GLU A 95 -33.79 22.37 35.42
C GLU A 95 -33.43 22.46 33.93
N VAL A 96 -34.04 21.64 33.09
CA VAL A 96 -33.83 21.64 31.64
C VAL A 96 -35.07 22.19 30.95
N VAL A 97 -34.90 23.22 30.13
CA VAL A 97 -35.97 23.91 29.41
C VAL A 97 -35.72 23.81 27.91
N VAL A 98 -36.67 23.17 27.23
CA VAL A 98 -36.64 22.90 25.79
C VAL A 98 -37.68 23.78 25.09
N GLY A 99 -37.28 24.40 23.98
CA GLY A 99 -38.15 25.17 23.09
C GLY A 99 -38.81 24.33 21.98
N GLU A 100 -39.25 24.99 20.91
CA GLU A 100 -39.84 24.38 19.70
C GLU A 100 -39.02 24.72 18.44
N GLY A 101 -37.69 24.89 18.59
CA GLY A 101 -36.74 25.17 17.51
C GLY A 101 -36.41 23.97 16.63
N SER A 102 -35.56 24.16 15.61
CA SER A 102 -35.08 23.07 14.74
C SER A 102 -34.28 22.06 15.56
N ASP A 103 -34.39 20.78 15.25
CA ASP A 103 -33.62 19.75 15.95
C ASP A 103 -32.11 19.85 15.65
N ASP A 104 -31.72 20.52 14.57
CA ASP A 104 -30.31 20.79 14.22
C ASP A 104 -29.67 21.92 15.05
N ASP A 105 -30.46 22.66 15.83
CA ASP A 105 -29.95 23.76 16.67
C ASP A 105 -29.42 23.20 18.00
N GLU A 106 -28.13 22.89 18.06
CA GLU A 106 -27.49 22.38 19.28
C GLU A 106 -27.14 23.48 20.31
N SER A 107 -27.56 24.73 20.10
CA SER A 107 -27.23 25.81 21.02
C SER A 107 -28.02 25.75 22.33
N TYR A 108 -27.36 26.08 23.43
CA TYR A 108 -28.00 26.23 24.72
C TYR A 108 -27.37 27.35 25.54
N ARG A 109 -28.10 27.80 26.56
CA ARG A 109 -27.62 28.77 27.53
C ARG A 109 -27.67 28.18 28.92
N LEU A 110 -26.56 28.26 29.65
CA LEU A 110 -26.50 27.86 31.05
C LEU A 110 -26.86 29.06 31.94
N GLU A 111 -27.96 28.99 32.66
CA GLU A 111 -28.49 30.06 33.52
C GLU A 111 -28.59 29.62 35.00
N GLY A 112 -28.93 30.57 35.87
CA GLY A 112 -29.23 30.31 37.28
C GLY A 112 -28.06 30.64 38.22
N ALA A 113 -27.80 29.75 39.17
CA ALA A 113 -26.73 29.85 40.14
C ALA A 113 -26.01 28.49 40.27
N PRO A 114 -24.77 28.43 40.81
CA PRO A 114 -24.03 27.16 40.92
C PRO A 114 -24.77 26.03 41.68
N ASP A 115 -25.69 26.36 42.59
CA ASP A 115 -26.52 25.41 43.33
C ASP A 115 -27.93 25.18 42.72
N ALA A 116 -28.26 25.89 41.63
CA ALA A 116 -29.52 25.82 40.92
C ALA A 116 -29.30 26.16 39.43
N LEU A 117 -28.73 25.20 38.70
CA LEU A 117 -28.39 25.31 37.29
C LEU A 117 -29.63 25.15 36.41
N ARG A 118 -29.65 25.86 35.29
CA ARG A 118 -30.73 25.75 34.31
C ARG A 118 -30.18 25.74 32.89
N VAL A 119 -30.39 24.65 32.17
CA VAL A 119 -30.08 24.54 30.73
C VAL A 119 -31.29 25.02 29.95
N VAL A 120 -31.14 26.07 29.15
CA VAL A 120 -32.21 26.64 28.33
C VAL A 120 -31.78 26.58 26.87
N ALA A 121 -32.49 25.79 26.06
CA ALA A 121 -32.19 25.62 24.64
C ALA A 121 -33.42 25.91 23.77
N ALA A 122 -33.18 26.24 22.51
CA ALA A 122 -34.25 26.42 21.54
C ALA A 122 -34.85 25.08 21.08
N SER A 123 -34.06 24.01 21.07
CA SER A 123 -34.41 22.67 20.60
C SER A 123 -34.21 21.61 21.67
N GLU A 124 -34.59 20.37 21.37
CA GLU A 124 -34.25 19.21 22.20
C GLU A 124 -32.76 18.88 22.10
N ALA A 125 -32.18 18.85 20.90
CA ALA A 125 -30.75 18.57 20.69
C ALA A 125 -29.83 19.49 21.52
N GLY A 126 -30.09 20.80 21.52
CA GLY A 126 -29.30 21.74 22.32
C GLY A 126 -29.45 21.54 23.83
N ALA A 127 -30.66 21.16 24.28
CA ALA A 127 -30.89 20.87 25.70
C ALA A 127 -30.20 19.56 26.12
N VAL A 128 -30.26 18.53 25.29
CA VAL A 128 -29.60 17.24 25.48
C VAL A 128 -28.08 17.44 25.53
N LEU A 129 -27.53 18.17 24.57
CA LEU A 129 -26.11 18.53 24.54
C LEU A 129 -25.68 19.29 25.79
N GLY A 130 -26.49 20.25 26.25
CA GLY A 130 -26.22 20.96 27.49
C GLY A 130 -26.16 20.06 28.72
N VAL A 131 -26.91 18.96 28.77
CA VAL A 131 -26.80 17.97 29.86
C VAL A 131 -25.56 17.09 29.68
N TYR A 132 -25.23 16.66 28.46
CA TYR A 132 -23.98 15.94 28.19
C TYR A 132 -22.74 16.78 28.52
N ASP A 133 -22.73 18.08 28.23
CA ASP A 133 -21.64 18.99 28.59
C ASP A 133 -21.44 19.10 30.10
N LEU A 134 -22.53 19.08 30.88
CA LEU A 134 -22.44 18.99 32.34
C LEU A 134 -21.85 17.65 32.77
N ALA A 135 -22.23 16.53 32.14
CA ALA A 135 -21.67 15.22 32.44
C ALA A 135 -20.16 15.15 32.10
N ALA A 136 -19.77 15.66 30.93
CA ALA A 136 -18.39 15.77 30.51
C ALA A 136 -17.56 16.63 31.48
N ALA A 137 -18.10 17.78 31.92
CA ALA A 137 -17.45 18.60 32.94
C ALA A 137 -17.20 17.83 34.25
N VAL A 138 -18.14 16.96 34.66
CA VAL A 138 -17.95 16.08 35.83
C VAL A 138 -16.83 15.06 35.57
N ARG A 139 -16.84 14.36 34.43
CA ARG A 139 -15.81 13.37 34.08
C ARG A 139 -14.41 13.98 33.99
N ASP A 140 -14.32 15.18 33.44
CA ASP A 140 -13.10 15.97 33.27
C ASP A 140 -12.66 16.67 34.57
N ARG A 141 -13.45 16.53 35.65
CA ARG A 141 -13.26 17.21 36.94
C ARG A 141 -13.15 18.74 36.80
N ARG A 142 -13.93 19.30 35.89
CA ARG A 142 -14.18 20.74 35.71
C ARG A 142 -15.44 21.18 36.45
N SER A 143 -15.65 22.49 36.51
CA SER A 143 -16.81 23.05 37.18
C SER A 143 -18.05 22.93 36.31
N VAL A 144 -19.13 22.32 36.82
CA VAL A 144 -20.45 22.32 36.17
C VAL A 144 -21.08 23.73 36.04
N ALA A 145 -20.44 24.75 36.60
CA ALA A 145 -20.85 26.15 36.49
C ALA A 145 -19.87 27.00 35.64
N GLU A 146 -18.93 26.38 34.92
CA GLU A 146 -17.91 27.07 34.10
C GLU A 146 -18.54 28.05 33.09
N HIS A 147 -19.57 27.61 32.36
CA HIS A 147 -20.26 28.40 31.33
C HIS A 147 -21.47 29.18 31.87
N LEU A 148 -21.59 29.40 33.18
CA LEU A 148 -22.77 30.04 33.76
C LEU A 148 -22.94 31.49 33.26
N GLY A 149 -24.05 31.73 32.57
CA GLY A 149 -24.41 33.02 31.96
C GLY A 149 -24.09 33.10 30.46
N GLU A 150 -23.36 32.11 29.93
CA GLU A 150 -22.91 32.02 28.53
C GLU A 150 -23.89 31.21 27.67
N THR A 151 -23.92 31.54 26.39
CA THR A 151 -24.53 30.70 25.35
C THR A 151 -23.43 29.86 24.73
N VAL A 152 -23.62 28.56 24.70
CA VAL A 152 -22.71 27.57 24.09
C VAL A 152 -23.27 27.21 22.73
N GLU A 153 -22.40 27.22 21.71
CA GLU A 153 -22.72 26.94 20.31
C GLU A 153 -21.66 25.98 19.75
N SER A 154 -22.07 25.04 18.88
CA SER A 154 -21.14 24.18 18.14
C SER A 154 -20.79 24.82 16.80
N ARG A 155 -19.50 24.99 16.50
CA ARG A 155 -19.04 25.59 15.24
C ARG A 155 -19.32 24.71 14.02
N LEU A 156 -19.16 23.40 14.15
CA LEU A 156 -19.49 22.39 13.15
C LEU A 156 -20.61 21.50 13.69
N GLY A 157 -21.74 21.47 12.98
CA GLY A 157 -22.96 20.79 13.42
C GLY A 157 -22.93 19.29 13.15
N PHE A 158 -22.25 18.82 12.10
CA PHE A 158 -22.22 17.41 11.74
C PHE A 158 -20.97 16.72 12.30
N ARG A 159 -21.15 15.71 13.18
CA ARG A 159 -20.03 15.03 13.86
C ARG A 159 -20.28 13.52 13.86
N MET A 160 -19.67 12.83 12.90
CA MET A 160 -19.87 11.40 12.67
C MET A 160 -18.74 10.54 13.23
N VAL A 161 -19.08 9.34 13.71
CA VAL A 161 -18.14 8.24 13.99
C VAL A 161 -18.36 7.06 13.04
N ASP A 162 -17.39 6.14 12.97
CA ASP A 162 -17.59 4.77 12.48
C ASP A 162 -18.23 3.88 13.57
N LEU A 163 -18.30 2.56 13.33
CA LEU A 163 -18.97 1.59 14.20
C LEU A 163 -18.11 1.16 15.43
N GLY A 164 -16.92 1.74 15.60
CA GLY A 164 -15.97 1.29 16.63
C GLY A 164 -15.67 -0.21 16.51
N ALA A 165 -15.37 -0.88 17.62
CA ALA A 165 -15.12 -2.33 17.68
C ALA A 165 -16.38 -3.21 17.92
N VAL A 166 -17.58 -2.68 17.64
CA VAL A 166 -18.84 -3.39 17.89
C VAL A 166 -18.91 -4.69 17.09
N GLY A 167 -19.37 -5.77 17.74
CA GLY A 167 -19.57 -7.06 17.09
C GLY A 167 -18.29 -7.83 16.76
N VAL A 168 -17.10 -7.32 17.12
CA VAL A 168 -15.82 -8.03 16.94
C VAL A 168 -15.48 -8.86 18.17
N THR A 169 -15.21 -10.14 18.00
CA THR A 169 -14.81 -11.01 19.12
C THR A 169 -13.35 -10.81 19.49
N VAL A 170 -13.07 -10.70 20.80
CA VAL A 170 -11.71 -10.64 21.33
C VAL A 170 -11.15 -12.06 21.40
N ASP A 171 -10.39 -12.46 20.36
CA ASP A 171 -9.67 -13.73 20.31
C ASP A 171 -8.18 -13.48 20.05
N GLU A 172 -7.37 -13.49 21.12
CA GLU A 172 -5.92 -13.28 21.06
C GLU A 172 -5.21 -14.23 20.08
N SER A 173 -5.76 -15.43 19.82
CA SER A 173 -5.13 -16.38 18.90
C SER A 173 -5.21 -15.96 17.44
N GLU A 174 -6.15 -15.07 17.08
CA GLU A 174 -6.23 -14.48 15.73
C GLU A 174 -5.16 -13.39 15.51
N TRP A 175 -4.63 -12.78 16.58
CA TRP A 175 -3.59 -11.75 16.52
C TRP A 175 -2.18 -12.29 16.75
N ALA A 176 -2.04 -13.41 17.46
CA ALA A 176 -0.74 -13.94 17.90
C ALA A 176 0.26 -14.22 16.76
N ALA A 177 -0.21 -14.48 15.53
CA ALA A 177 0.67 -14.69 14.37
C ALA A 177 1.17 -13.36 13.76
N GLY A 178 0.43 -12.27 13.90
CA GLY A 178 0.78 -10.95 13.39
C GLY A 178 0.85 -10.84 11.86
N ASP A 179 0.30 -11.79 11.12
CA ASP A 179 0.45 -11.91 9.66
C ASP A 179 -0.87 -11.83 8.87
N ASP A 180 -1.99 -11.51 9.54
CA ASP A 180 -3.29 -11.30 8.91
C ASP A 180 -3.47 -9.84 8.47
N TYR A 181 -2.93 -9.53 7.29
CA TYR A 181 -3.05 -8.23 6.63
C TYR A 181 -4.40 -8.03 5.90
N SER A 182 -5.42 -8.83 6.22
CA SER A 182 -6.78 -8.64 5.71
C SER A 182 -7.41 -7.37 6.28
N HIS A 183 -8.12 -6.63 5.42
CA HIS A 183 -8.89 -5.46 5.84
C HIS A 183 -10.31 -5.80 6.32
N ASN A 184 -10.65 -7.09 6.40
CA ASN A 184 -11.93 -7.52 6.96
C ASN A 184 -11.90 -7.40 8.50
N SER A 185 -12.76 -6.55 9.06
CA SER A 185 -12.88 -6.36 10.52
C SER A 185 -13.37 -7.62 11.24
N LYS A 186 -14.07 -8.52 10.54
CA LYS A 186 -14.87 -9.62 11.08
C LYS A 186 -15.93 -9.16 12.08
N ALA A 187 -16.37 -7.90 11.99
CA ALA A 187 -17.52 -7.44 12.76
C ALA A 187 -18.74 -8.30 12.44
N PHE A 188 -19.39 -8.80 13.50
CA PHE A 188 -20.56 -9.68 13.44
C PHE A 188 -20.33 -11.03 12.75
N ALA A 189 -19.08 -11.46 12.54
CA ALA A 189 -18.78 -12.76 11.91
C ALA A 189 -19.36 -13.95 12.68
N ASP A 190 -19.48 -13.85 14.00
CA ASP A 190 -20.12 -14.87 14.86
C ASP A 190 -21.65 -14.78 14.86
N VAL A 191 -22.21 -13.65 14.42
CA VAL A 191 -23.66 -13.40 14.34
C VAL A 191 -24.21 -13.91 13.00
N ILE A 192 -23.47 -13.67 11.92
CA ILE A 192 -23.93 -13.92 10.56
C ILE A 192 -23.64 -15.37 10.15
N LEU A 193 -24.70 -16.14 9.87
CA LEU A 193 -24.62 -17.55 9.49
C LEU A 193 -24.69 -17.72 7.96
N ALA A 194 -23.89 -18.66 7.46
CA ALA A 194 -23.89 -19.03 6.03
C ALA A 194 -25.22 -19.64 5.56
N GLU A 195 -25.99 -20.25 6.47
CA GLU A 195 -27.24 -20.96 6.18
C GLU A 195 -28.36 -20.49 7.11
N ALA A 196 -29.61 -20.77 6.75
CA ALA A 196 -30.77 -20.46 7.59
C ALA A 196 -30.59 -21.00 9.02
N PRO A 197 -30.88 -20.21 10.08
CA PRO A 197 -31.68 -18.98 10.09
C PRO A 197 -30.93 -17.68 9.71
N TYR A 198 -29.69 -17.78 9.20
CA TYR A 198 -28.81 -16.66 8.79
C TYR A 198 -28.32 -15.75 9.90
N ILE A 199 -28.95 -15.78 11.07
CA ILE A 199 -28.59 -15.01 12.25
C ILE A 199 -28.50 -15.96 13.46
N ASP A 200 -27.41 -15.87 14.22
CA ASP A 200 -27.31 -16.45 15.55
C ASP A 200 -27.85 -15.45 16.58
N ASP A 201 -29.07 -15.70 17.07
CA ASP A 201 -29.75 -14.81 18.03
C ASP A 201 -28.97 -14.63 19.34
N ALA A 202 -28.19 -15.63 19.76
CA ALA A 202 -27.41 -15.54 20.99
C ALA A 202 -26.20 -14.64 20.81
N ALA A 203 -25.48 -14.78 19.70
CA ALA A 203 -24.39 -13.89 19.33
C ALA A 203 -24.90 -12.45 19.10
N LEU A 204 -26.06 -12.29 18.44
CA LEU A 204 -26.69 -10.99 18.20
C LEU A 204 -27.00 -10.26 19.52
N ALA A 205 -27.48 -10.96 20.55
CA ALA A 205 -27.79 -10.36 21.84
C ALA A 205 -26.54 -9.77 22.53
N VAL A 206 -25.38 -10.43 22.37
CA VAL A 206 -24.09 -9.91 22.85
C VAL A 206 -23.72 -8.66 22.05
N ALA A 207 -23.76 -8.76 20.73
CA ALA A 207 -23.41 -7.65 19.83
C ALA A 207 -24.32 -6.42 20.01
N ARG A 208 -25.60 -6.61 20.36
CA ARG A 208 -26.53 -5.53 20.71
C ARG A 208 -26.12 -4.80 21.99
N THR A 209 -25.65 -5.54 22.99
CA THR A 209 -25.16 -4.93 24.25
C THR A 209 -23.92 -4.09 23.98
N ASP A 210 -22.99 -4.61 23.18
CA ASP A 210 -21.80 -3.87 22.73
C ASP A 210 -22.20 -2.59 21.97
N PHE A 211 -23.16 -2.70 21.06
CA PHE A 211 -23.65 -1.58 20.26
C PHE A 211 -24.32 -0.50 21.11
N GLU A 212 -25.20 -0.86 22.04
CA GLU A 212 -25.84 0.12 22.94
C GLU A 212 -24.81 0.84 23.82
N ALA A 213 -23.76 0.15 24.26
CA ALA A 213 -22.68 0.77 25.01
C ALA A 213 -21.88 1.77 24.15
N TYR A 214 -21.58 1.40 22.91
CA TYR A 214 -20.87 2.28 21.97
C TYR A 214 -21.69 3.52 21.57
N VAL A 215 -22.99 3.36 21.29
CA VAL A 215 -23.89 4.49 21.00
C VAL A 215 -23.91 5.50 22.16
N ARG A 216 -23.99 5.02 23.41
CA ARG A 216 -23.95 5.89 24.59
C ARG A 216 -22.60 6.59 24.74
N HIS A 217 -21.51 5.87 24.48
CA HIS A 217 -20.15 6.43 24.48
C HIS A 217 -20.02 7.56 23.44
N ALA A 218 -20.39 7.31 22.19
CA ALA A 218 -20.33 8.30 21.11
C ALA A 218 -21.17 9.57 21.41
N LEU A 219 -22.39 9.39 21.93
CA LEU A 219 -23.25 10.51 22.34
C LEU A 219 -22.64 11.32 23.50
N ALA A 220 -22.04 10.63 24.49
CA ALA A 220 -21.40 11.28 25.63
C ALA A 220 -20.16 12.09 25.23
N GLU A 221 -19.42 11.66 24.21
CA GLU A 221 -18.31 12.42 23.62
C GLU A 221 -18.77 13.59 22.74
N GLY A 222 -20.06 13.62 22.35
CA GLY A 222 -20.68 14.71 21.60
C GLY A 222 -20.81 14.48 20.10
N TYR A 223 -20.69 13.23 19.65
CA TYR A 223 -21.04 12.83 18.28
C TYR A 223 -22.55 12.71 18.10
N ASN A 224 -23.00 12.98 16.88
CA ASN A 224 -24.42 12.99 16.51
C ASN A 224 -24.71 12.26 15.19
N ALA A 225 -23.74 11.52 14.65
CA ALA A 225 -23.93 10.67 13.48
C ALA A 225 -23.04 9.40 13.55
N ILE A 226 -23.45 8.34 12.87
CA ILE A 226 -22.71 7.07 12.81
C ILE A 226 -22.75 6.44 11.41
N ALA A 227 -21.59 5.99 10.93
CA ALA A 227 -21.44 5.23 9.69
C ALA A 227 -21.36 3.72 9.99
N ILE A 228 -22.26 2.94 9.39
CA ILE A 228 -22.46 1.51 9.65
C ILE A 228 -22.24 0.71 8.36
N PRO A 229 -21.38 -0.33 8.33
CA PRO A 229 -21.20 -1.16 7.14
C PRO A 229 -22.50 -1.85 6.70
N GLY A 230 -22.86 -1.72 5.43
CA GLY A 230 -23.98 -2.45 4.83
C GLY A 230 -24.62 -1.70 3.66
N PHE A 231 -25.15 -2.45 2.69
CA PHE A 231 -26.06 -1.94 1.67
C PHE A 231 -26.87 -3.09 1.05
N VAL A 232 -26.30 -3.81 0.08
CA VAL A 232 -26.96 -4.91 -0.66
C VAL A 232 -27.33 -6.11 0.21
N GLU A 233 -26.67 -6.27 1.37
CA GLU A 233 -26.99 -7.27 2.39
C GLU A 233 -28.40 -7.11 2.96
N TYR A 234 -28.96 -5.91 2.85
CA TYR A 234 -30.30 -5.55 3.33
C TYR A 234 -31.32 -5.43 2.21
N LEU A 235 -31.01 -5.81 0.96
CA LEU A 235 -31.89 -5.61 -0.20
C LEU A 235 -32.42 -6.91 -0.81
N THR A 236 -33.64 -6.83 -1.35
CA THR A 236 -34.26 -7.89 -2.15
C THR A 236 -34.43 -7.50 -3.63
N PHE A 237 -34.26 -6.21 -3.95
CA PHE A 237 -34.51 -5.63 -5.29
C PHE A 237 -35.94 -5.89 -5.81
N SER A 238 -36.90 -5.93 -4.90
CA SER A 238 -38.33 -6.15 -5.18
C SER A 238 -38.96 -5.05 -6.06
N GLY A 239 -38.35 -3.86 -6.10
CA GLY A 239 -38.75 -2.76 -6.98
C GLY A 239 -38.26 -2.86 -8.42
N VAL A 240 -37.41 -3.84 -8.74
CA VAL A 240 -36.82 -4.01 -10.07
C VAL A 240 -37.63 -4.99 -10.91
N GLY A 241 -38.09 -4.53 -12.09
CA GLY A 241 -38.82 -5.37 -13.02
C GLY A 241 -40.16 -5.87 -12.46
N ASP A 242 -40.35 -7.19 -12.39
CA ASP A 242 -41.49 -7.83 -11.73
C ASP A 242 -41.26 -8.19 -10.25
N GLY A 243 -40.11 -7.79 -9.69
CA GLY A 243 -39.67 -8.08 -8.33
C GLY A 243 -38.95 -9.42 -8.17
N THR A 244 -38.72 -10.16 -9.26
CA THR A 244 -37.98 -11.44 -9.25
C THR A 244 -36.84 -11.51 -10.28
N GLU A 245 -36.54 -10.39 -10.96
CA GLU A 245 -35.54 -10.36 -12.03
C GLU A 245 -34.10 -10.42 -11.51
N VAL A 246 -33.81 -9.80 -10.35
CA VAL A 246 -32.49 -9.83 -9.71
C VAL A 246 -32.33 -11.09 -8.86
N TYR A 247 -33.24 -11.27 -7.89
CA TYR A 247 -33.31 -12.46 -7.06
C TYR A 247 -34.58 -13.24 -7.36
N GLY A 248 -34.42 -14.52 -7.70
CA GLY A 248 -35.56 -15.41 -7.91
C GLY A 248 -36.40 -15.57 -6.64
N ALA A 249 -37.66 -16.01 -6.78
CA ALA A 249 -38.60 -16.12 -5.66
C ALA A 249 -38.14 -17.04 -4.50
N ASP A 250 -37.27 -18.02 -4.79
CA ASP A 250 -36.70 -18.96 -3.81
C ASP A 250 -35.20 -18.69 -3.54
N ASP A 251 -34.69 -17.51 -3.91
CA ASP A 251 -33.29 -17.15 -3.73
C ASP A 251 -32.97 -16.90 -2.26
N THR A 252 -31.84 -17.44 -1.80
CA THR A 252 -31.38 -17.30 -0.41
C THR A 252 -31.07 -15.86 -0.03
N HIS A 253 -30.69 -14.99 -0.99
CA HIS A 253 -30.41 -13.57 -0.74
C HIS A 253 -31.65 -12.82 -0.23
N VAL A 254 -32.85 -13.16 -0.72
CA VAL A 254 -34.11 -12.56 -0.24
C VAL A 254 -34.36 -12.92 1.22
N ALA A 255 -34.28 -14.21 1.55
CA ALA A 255 -34.49 -14.68 2.92
C ALA A 255 -33.44 -14.12 3.89
N ARG A 256 -32.20 -13.99 3.44
CA ARG A 256 -31.10 -13.38 4.20
C ARG A 256 -31.31 -11.88 4.42
N ALA A 257 -31.69 -11.13 3.39
CA ALA A 257 -31.97 -9.70 3.54
C ALA A 257 -33.10 -9.44 4.55
N HIS A 258 -34.17 -10.24 4.53
CA HIS A 258 -35.20 -10.16 5.56
C HIS A 258 -34.67 -10.48 6.97
N ALA A 259 -33.85 -11.52 7.12
CA ALA A 259 -33.23 -11.86 8.41
C ALA A 259 -32.30 -10.75 8.92
N MET A 260 -31.50 -10.14 8.03
CA MET A 260 -30.63 -9.00 8.37
C MET A 260 -31.46 -7.79 8.84
N ARG A 261 -32.53 -7.43 8.14
CA ARG A 261 -33.45 -6.35 8.55
C ARG A 261 -34.08 -6.62 9.91
N GLU A 262 -34.60 -7.83 10.14
CA GLU A 262 -35.25 -8.19 11.40
C GLU A 262 -34.26 -8.17 12.58
N ALA A 263 -33.03 -8.65 12.36
CA ALA A 263 -32.01 -8.74 13.39
C ALA A 263 -31.37 -7.40 13.74
N PHE A 264 -30.90 -6.66 12.73
CA PHE A 264 -30.09 -5.45 12.90
C PHE A 264 -30.91 -4.16 12.82
N GLY A 265 -32.06 -4.16 12.15
CA GLY A 265 -32.90 -2.97 12.04
C GLY A 265 -33.23 -2.31 13.38
N PRO A 266 -33.64 -3.06 14.42
CA PRO A 266 -33.88 -2.49 15.75
C PRO A 266 -32.65 -1.88 16.43
N MET A 267 -31.42 -2.30 16.06
CA MET A 267 -30.19 -1.69 16.57
C MET A 267 -30.00 -0.32 15.91
N TRP A 268 -30.15 -0.24 14.59
CA TRP A 268 -30.00 1.01 13.86
C TRP A 268 -31.08 2.04 14.25
N GLU A 269 -32.33 1.59 14.42
CA GLU A 269 -33.42 2.42 14.95
C GLU A 269 -33.09 2.97 16.34
N TYR A 270 -32.48 2.16 17.22
CA TYR A 270 -32.04 2.63 18.54
C TYR A 270 -31.01 3.77 18.46
N ALA A 271 -30.05 3.71 17.54
CA ALA A 271 -29.08 4.79 17.37
C ALA A 271 -29.74 6.09 16.89
N HIS A 272 -30.62 6.00 15.90
CA HIS A 272 -31.40 7.14 15.40
C HIS A 272 -32.26 7.78 16.51
N ASP A 273 -33.04 6.95 17.23
CA ASP A 273 -33.88 7.42 18.33
C ASP A 273 -33.05 8.02 19.48
N ALA A 274 -31.83 7.52 19.71
CA ALA A 274 -30.91 8.03 20.72
C ALA A 274 -30.23 9.35 20.32
N GLY A 275 -30.31 9.76 19.05
CA GLY A 275 -29.81 11.03 18.54
C GLY A 275 -28.57 10.94 17.64
N LEU A 276 -28.30 9.78 17.05
CA LEU A 276 -27.28 9.63 16.02
C LEU A 276 -27.94 9.50 14.63
N ASP A 277 -27.60 10.37 13.69
CA ASP A 277 -27.96 10.17 12.29
C ASP A 277 -27.26 8.92 11.74
N VAL A 278 -27.99 8.02 11.09
CA VAL A 278 -27.51 6.68 10.71
C VAL A 278 -27.25 6.60 9.20
N TYR A 279 -25.98 6.39 8.84
CA TYR A 279 -25.53 6.26 7.45
C TYR A 279 -25.03 4.85 7.15
N PHE A 280 -25.58 4.23 6.11
CA PHE A 280 -25.09 2.95 5.61
C PHE A 280 -23.89 3.12 4.69
N ARG A 281 -22.75 2.54 5.07
CA ARG A 281 -21.46 2.62 4.39
C ARG A 281 -21.24 1.44 3.45
N THR A 282 -20.89 1.72 2.19
CA THR A 282 -20.60 0.69 1.19
C THR A 282 -19.58 1.13 0.13
N ASP A 283 -18.92 0.15 -0.49
CA ASP A 283 -17.99 0.35 -1.60
C ASP A 283 -18.65 0.03 -2.93
N MET A 284 -18.77 1.02 -3.81
CA MET A 284 -19.34 0.89 -5.14
C MET A 284 -18.25 0.50 -6.16
N LEU A 285 -18.47 -0.46 -7.05
CA LEU A 285 -19.73 -1.16 -7.31
C LEU A 285 -19.89 -2.40 -6.42
N THR A 286 -20.88 -2.40 -5.53
CA THR A 286 -21.21 -3.58 -4.71
C THR A 286 -22.16 -4.52 -5.44
N LEU A 287 -21.93 -5.83 -5.27
CA LEU A 287 -22.52 -6.90 -6.08
C LEU A 287 -22.80 -8.14 -5.23
N THR A 288 -23.77 -8.91 -5.71
CA THR A 288 -23.90 -10.35 -5.45
C THR A 288 -23.83 -11.08 -6.79
N THR A 289 -23.60 -12.39 -6.80
CA THR A 289 -23.54 -13.12 -8.08
C THR A 289 -24.81 -12.95 -8.93
N PRO A 290 -26.04 -13.09 -8.39
CA PRO A 290 -27.26 -12.86 -9.18
C PRO A 290 -27.44 -11.42 -9.65
N LEU A 291 -27.03 -10.43 -8.83
CA LEU A 291 -27.09 -9.02 -9.21
C LEU A 291 -26.14 -8.71 -10.37
N GLU A 292 -24.91 -9.23 -10.33
CA GLU A 292 -23.98 -9.10 -11.46
C GLU A 292 -24.54 -9.75 -12.73
N GLU A 293 -25.07 -10.96 -12.65
CA GLU A 293 -25.67 -11.65 -13.78
C GLU A 293 -26.82 -10.83 -14.41
N TYR A 294 -27.72 -10.29 -13.58
CA TYR A 294 -28.80 -9.42 -14.04
C TYR A 294 -28.29 -8.17 -14.76
N LEU A 295 -27.32 -7.46 -14.17
CA LEU A 295 -26.75 -6.25 -14.74
C LEU A 295 -26.06 -6.52 -16.07
N VAL A 296 -25.29 -7.60 -16.17
CA VAL A 296 -24.60 -8.01 -17.40
C VAL A 296 -25.60 -8.41 -18.49
N ASP A 297 -26.65 -9.16 -18.16
CA ASP A 297 -27.66 -9.59 -19.12
C ASP A 297 -28.50 -8.42 -19.64
N ARG A 298 -28.85 -7.46 -18.78
CA ARG A 298 -29.66 -6.28 -19.15
C ARG A 298 -28.87 -5.26 -19.95
N PHE A 299 -27.66 -4.92 -19.52
CA PHE A 299 -26.88 -3.81 -20.08
C PHE A 299 -25.75 -4.25 -21.01
N GLY A 300 -25.49 -5.56 -21.15
CA GLY A 300 -24.40 -6.11 -21.94
C GLY A 300 -23.03 -6.04 -21.26
N GLY A 301 -22.99 -5.72 -19.95
CA GLY A 301 -21.81 -5.58 -19.11
C GLY A 301 -22.09 -4.74 -17.87
N LEU A 302 -21.05 -4.48 -17.06
CA LEU A 302 -21.11 -3.51 -15.95
C LEU A 302 -21.03 -2.07 -16.51
N ALA A 303 -22.10 -1.63 -17.15
CA ALA A 303 -22.17 -0.37 -17.90
C ALA A 303 -22.34 0.85 -16.97
N THR A 304 -21.36 1.11 -16.10
CA THR A 304 -21.41 2.17 -15.06
C THR A 304 -21.54 3.59 -15.60
N GLU A 305 -21.29 3.82 -16.89
CA GLU A 305 -21.49 5.11 -17.57
C GLU A 305 -22.95 5.33 -18.03
N ASP A 306 -23.77 4.28 -18.05
CA ASP A 306 -25.18 4.36 -18.46
C ASP A 306 -26.05 4.80 -17.25
N PRO A 307 -26.78 5.93 -17.31
CA PRO A 307 -27.68 6.31 -16.24
C PRO A 307 -28.74 5.26 -15.89
N GLU A 308 -29.26 4.51 -16.88
CA GLU A 308 -30.29 3.48 -16.63
C GLU A 308 -29.73 2.30 -15.81
N PHE A 309 -28.41 2.10 -15.81
CA PHE A 309 -27.75 1.13 -14.94
C PHE A 309 -27.96 1.48 -13.45
N TRP A 310 -27.86 2.76 -13.11
CA TRP A 310 -27.98 3.24 -11.74
C TRP A 310 -29.41 3.25 -11.21
N ASP A 311 -30.42 3.24 -12.09
CA ASP A 311 -31.83 3.09 -11.70
C ASP A 311 -32.09 1.80 -10.90
N VAL A 312 -31.30 0.74 -11.13
CA VAL A 312 -31.38 -0.52 -10.37
C VAL A 312 -31.00 -0.28 -8.91
N TYR A 313 -29.93 0.49 -8.67
CA TYR A 313 -29.49 0.84 -7.33
C TYR A 313 -30.39 1.89 -6.69
N SER A 314 -30.92 2.85 -7.44
CA SER A 314 -31.93 3.80 -6.95
C SER A 314 -33.22 3.11 -6.50
N ALA A 315 -33.65 2.05 -7.22
CA ALA A 315 -34.77 1.22 -6.78
C ALA A 315 -34.43 0.42 -5.50
N GLY A 316 -33.17 -0.02 -5.37
CA GLY A 316 -32.65 -0.60 -4.13
C GLY A 316 -32.69 0.38 -2.96
N LEU A 317 -32.26 1.62 -3.15
CA LEU A 317 -32.33 2.68 -2.14
C LEU A 317 -33.78 3.02 -1.75
N ASP A 318 -34.70 3.07 -2.72
CA ASP A 318 -36.13 3.25 -2.43
C ASP A 318 -36.69 2.14 -1.55
N GLU A 319 -36.31 0.88 -1.82
CA GLU A 319 -36.65 -0.26 -0.97
C GLU A 319 -36.02 -0.13 0.42
N LEU A 320 -34.73 0.23 0.50
CA LEU A 320 -34.01 0.39 1.76
C LEU A 320 -34.72 1.39 2.68
N TYR A 321 -34.99 2.59 2.20
CA TYR A 321 -35.61 3.65 3.01
C TYR A 321 -37.10 3.37 3.29
N ALA A 322 -37.79 2.61 2.45
CA ALA A 322 -39.16 2.18 2.74
C ALA A 322 -39.21 1.16 3.90
N GLU A 323 -38.25 0.25 3.95
CA GLU A 323 -38.19 -0.83 4.94
C GLU A 323 -37.48 -0.41 6.23
N MET A 324 -36.57 0.57 6.14
CA MET A 324 -35.74 1.07 7.23
C MET A 324 -35.78 2.61 7.26
N PRO A 325 -36.93 3.21 7.61
CA PRO A 325 -37.15 4.65 7.47
C PRO A 325 -36.31 5.52 8.43
N TYR A 326 -35.71 4.94 9.45
CA TYR A 326 -34.79 5.59 10.41
C TYR A 326 -33.35 5.73 9.89
N LEU A 327 -33.05 5.28 8.68
CA LEU A 327 -31.78 5.57 8.04
C LEU A 327 -31.81 6.98 7.46
N ASP A 328 -30.78 7.78 7.72
CA ASP A 328 -30.67 9.18 7.30
C ASP A 328 -29.97 9.31 5.93
N GLY A 329 -29.19 8.31 5.54
CA GLY A 329 -28.59 8.26 4.22
C GLY A 329 -27.66 7.08 3.97
N VAL A 330 -26.85 7.23 2.92
CA VAL A 330 -25.76 6.30 2.59
C VAL A 330 -24.44 7.02 2.48
N LEU A 331 -23.37 6.36 2.90
CA LEU A 331 -22.00 6.75 2.64
C LEU A 331 -21.39 5.80 1.60
N ILE A 332 -20.91 6.35 0.50
CA ILE A 332 -20.38 5.59 -0.62
C ILE A 332 -18.92 5.96 -0.91
N ARG A 333 -18.14 4.95 -1.27
CA ARG A 333 -16.78 5.07 -1.81
C ARG A 333 -16.67 4.35 -3.15
N ILE A 334 -15.77 4.81 -4.03
CA ILE A 334 -15.39 4.09 -5.26
C ILE A 334 -13.93 3.64 -5.17
N GLY A 335 -13.67 2.34 -5.15
CA GLY A 335 -12.40 1.80 -4.65
C GLY A 335 -12.60 0.94 -3.40
N GLU A 336 -11.61 0.27 -2.82
CA GLU A 336 -10.15 0.41 -2.95
C GLU A 336 -9.49 -0.88 -3.45
N ALA A 337 -9.90 -2.03 -2.91
CA ALA A 337 -9.27 -3.32 -3.22
C ALA A 337 -10.27 -4.42 -3.63
N GLY A 338 -11.52 -4.04 -3.92
CA GLY A 338 -12.56 -4.98 -4.35
C GLY A 338 -12.73 -6.14 -3.36
N ARG A 339 -12.31 -7.34 -3.78
CA ARG A 339 -12.48 -8.59 -3.04
C ARG A 339 -11.64 -8.74 -1.76
N VAL A 340 -10.75 -7.80 -1.44
CA VAL A 340 -9.92 -7.85 -0.21
C VAL A 340 -10.78 -7.72 1.06
N TYR A 341 -11.99 -7.16 0.95
CA TYR A 341 -12.95 -7.09 2.06
C TYR A 341 -13.89 -8.31 2.14
N ASP A 342 -13.79 -9.27 1.20
CA ASP A 342 -14.69 -10.42 1.13
C ASP A 342 -14.65 -11.22 2.44
N LEU A 343 -15.83 -11.65 2.90
CA LEU A 343 -15.95 -12.67 3.92
C LEU A 343 -16.06 -14.05 3.25
N PRO A 344 -15.22 -15.04 3.59
CA PRO A 344 -15.31 -16.37 2.99
C PRO A 344 -16.71 -17.00 3.15
N GLY A 345 -17.30 -17.44 2.04
CA GLY A 345 -18.65 -18.04 2.05
C GLY A 345 -19.81 -17.03 2.03
N TRP A 346 -19.50 -15.74 1.91
CA TRP A 346 -20.45 -14.65 1.76
C TRP A 346 -20.47 -14.17 0.29
N ASP A 347 -21.61 -14.29 -0.40
CA ASP A 347 -21.76 -13.87 -1.82
C ASP A 347 -22.13 -12.38 -1.95
N TYR A 348 -21.39 -11.54 -1.23
CA TYR A 348 -21.45 -10.08 -1.33
C TYR A 348 -20.02 -9.56 -1.44
N TYR A 349 -19.75 -8.79 -2.48
CA TYR A 349 -18.41 -8.33 -2.82
C TYR A 349 -18.48 -7.02 -3.59
N SER A 350 -17.38 -6.28 -3.64
CA SER A 350 -17.26 -5.08 -4.48
C SER A 350 -16.31 -5.29 -5.65
N LYS A 351 -16.52 -4.53 -6.73
CA LYS A 351 -15.63 -4.49 -7.90
C LYS A 351 -15.20 -3.06 -8.20
N LEU A 352 -13.93 -2.93 -8.60
CA LEU A 352 -13.35 -1.70 -9.16
C LEU A 352 -13.89 -1.46 -10.57
N ALA A 353 -15.16 -1.08 -10.68
CA ALA A 353 -15.85 -0.81 -11.94
C ALA A 353 -16.07 0.68 -12.21
N VAL A 354 -16.28 1.49 -11.16
CA VAL A 354 -16.50 2.94 -11.27
C VAL A 354 -15.14 3.65 -11.37
N THR A 355 -14.62 3.78 -12.59
CA THR A 355 -13.22 4.23 -12.84
C THR A 355 -13.11 5.45 -13.76
N THR A 356 -14.23 5.93 -14.31
CA THR A 356 -14.29 7.08 -15.22
C THR A 356 -15.11 8.22 -14.61
N VAL A 357 -14.81 9.46 -15.00
CA VAL A 357 -15.56 10.65 -14.57
C VAL A 357 -17.04 10.49 -14.88
N ASP A 358 -17.39 10.01 -16.09
CA ASP A 358 -18.77 9.80 -16.51
C ASP A 358 -19.48 8.77 -15.62
N SER A 359 -18.78 7.69 -15.22
CA SER A 359 -19.34 6.69 -14.30
C SER A 359 -19.67 7.27 -12.92
N VAL A 360 -18.76 8.07 -12.36
CA VAL A 360 -18.98 8.71 -11.04
C VAL A 360 -20.13 9.69 -11.10
N ARG A 361 -20.18 10.52 -12.15
CA ARG A 361 -21.25 11.50 -12.33
C ARG A 361 -22.60 10.85 -12.54
N ALA A 362 -22.68 9.77 -13.32
CA ALA A 362 -23.91 9.00 -13.49
C ALA A 362 -24.40 8.43 -12.15
N MET A 363 -23.49 7.82 -11.37
CA MET A 363 -23.80 7.29 -10.04
C MET A 363 -24.31 8.38 -9.09
N LEU A 364 -23.54 9.46 -8.93
CA LEU A 364 -23.88 10.54 -8.01
C LEU A 364 -25.20 11.20 -8.40
N THR A 365 -25.43 11.45 -9.69
CA THR A 365 -26.70 12.02 -10.16
C THR A 365 -27.89 11.14 -9.78
N ALA A 366 -27.81 9.83 -10.04
CA ALA A 366 -28.89 8.90 -9.70
C ALA A 366 -29.15 8.81 -8.19
N PHE A 367 -28.08 8.83 -7.39
CA PHE A 367 -28.16 8.70 -5.93
C PHE A 367 -28.68 10.00 -5.30
N THR A 368 -28.20 11.16 -5.75
CA THR A 368 -28.67 12.45 -5.21
C THR A 368 -30.11 12.74 -5.61
N GLU A 369 -30.51 12.47 -6.87
CA GLU A 369 -31.92 12.63 -7.29
C GLU A 369 -32.87 11.71 -6.50
N GLN A 370 -32.43 10.49 -6.19
CA GLN A 370 -33.18 9.56 -5.36
C GLN A 370 -33.29 10.08 -3.92
N ALA A 371 -32.17 10.52 -3.34
CA ALA A 371 -32.09 11.00 -1.97
C ALA A 371 -32.94 12.26 -1.74
N GLU A 372 -32.88 13.24 -2.65
CA GLU A 372 -33.73 14.45 -2.60
C GLU A 372 -35.22 14.13 -2.63
N ARG A 373 -35.63 13.10 -3.39
CA ARG A 373 -37.03 12.70 -3.49
C ARG A 373 -37.59 12.15 -2.18
N VAL A 374 -36.74 11.57 -1.33
CA VAL A 374 -37.13 10.94 -0.06
C VAL A 374 -36.60 11.65 1.17
N ASP A 375 -35.98 12.82 1.01
CA ASP A 375 -35.40 13.64 2.08
C ASP A 375 -34.32 12.86 2.85
N ARG A 376 -33.34 12.35 2.11
CA ARG A 376 -32.18 11.60 2.61
C ARG A 376 -30.90 12.18 2.04
N GLU A 377 -29.77 11.73 2.57
CA GLU A 377 -28.45 12.22 2.17
C GLU A 377 -27.56 11.14 1.54
N VAL A 378 -26.59 11.62 0.77
CA VAL A 378 -25.52 10.81 0.16
C VAL A 378 -24.19 11.43 0.58
N ILE A 379 -23.42 10.70 1.39
CA ILE A 379 -22.04 11.04 1.70
C ILE A 379 -21.14 10.36 0.68
N PHE A 380 -20.52 11.12 -0.21
CA PHE A 380 -19.52 10.61 -1.14
C PHE A 380 -18.11 10.80 -0.59
N ARG A 381 -17.42 9.70 -0.32
CA ARG A 381 -16.00 9.72 0.02
C ARG A 381 -15.17 9.94 -1.24
N SER A 382 -14.38 11.01 -1.26
CA SER A 382 -13.49 11.29 -2.39
C SER A 382 -12.30 10.34 -2.48
N TRP A 383 -11.97 9.62 -1.40
CA TRP A 383 -10.85 8.67 -1.34
C TRP A 383 -10.94 7.57 -2.42
N SER A 384 -9.85 7.35 -3.14
CA SER A 384 -9.69 6.30 -4.15
C SER A 384 -8.23 5.87 -4.27
N VAL A 385 -7.96 4.66 -4.80
CA VAL A 385 -6.62 4.04 -4.87
C VAL A 385 -5.80 4.42 -6.10
N GLY A 386 -6.04 5.58 -6.72
CA GLY A 386 -5.28 5.96 -7.92
C GLY A 386 -5.65 5.18 -9.19
N VAL A 387 -6.72 4.38 -9.19
CA VAL A 387 -7.16 3.62 -10.36
C VAL A 387 -8.11 4.44 -11.24
N GLY A 388 -7.82 4.48 -12.55
CA GLY A 388 -8.65 5.17 -13.54
C GLY A 388 -8.52 6.69 -13.51
N ALA A 389 -9.37 7.38 -14.28
CA ALA A 389 -9.33 8.85 -14.42
C ALA A 389 -9.81 9.61 -13.17
N VAL A 390 -10.32 8.89 -12.17
CA VAL A 390 -10.87 9.43 -10.92
C VAL A 390 -9.98 9.10 -9.71
N GLY A 391 -8.93 8.30 -9.90
CA GLY A 391 -8.14 7.74 -8.82
C GLY A 391 -7.42 8.78 -7.95
N ASP A 392 -7.09 9.94 -8.50
CA ASP A 392 -6.38 11.03 -7.80
C ASP A 392 -7.30 12.20 -7.39
N MET A 393 -8.63 12.06 -7.52
CA MET A 393 -9.59 13.15 -7.22
C MET A 393 -9.52 13.67 -5.78
N HIS A 394 -9.05 12.85 -4.84
CA HIS A 394 -8.84 13.24 -3.45
C HIS A 394 -7.54 14.00 -3.20
N THR A 395 -6.66 14.12 -4.21
CA THR A 395 -5.33 14.72 -4.10
C THR A 395 -5.03 15.76 -5.17
N ASN A 396 -5.97 15.98 -6.11
CA ASN A 396 -5.76 16.79 -7.30
C ASN A 396 -6.99 17.65 -7.60
N ASP A 397 -6.82 18.98 -7.57
CA ASP A 397 -7.88 19.96 -7.83
C ASP A 397 -8.56 19.78 -9.19
N ALA A 398 -7.81 19.47 -10.25
CA ALA A 398 -8.36 19.34 -11.59
C ALA A 398 -9.23 18.09 -11.72
N SER A 399 -8.80 16.99 -11.09
CA SER A 399 -9.58 15.75 -11.02
C SER A 399 -10.81 15.92 -10.13
N TYR A 400 -10.68 16.59 -8.98
CA TYR A 400 -11.81 16.97 -8.12
C TYR A 400 -12.87 17.74 -8.92
N GLU A 401 -12.46 18.82 -9.60
CA GLU A 401 -13.37 19.66 -10.40
C GLU A 401 -14.00 18.90 -11.57
N ALA A 402 -13.26 18.01 -12.23
CA ALA A 402 -13.80 17.18 -13.30
C ALA A 402 -14.91 16.23 -12.80
N VAL A 403 -14.71 15.64 -11.62
CA VAL A 403 -15.65 14.68 -11.03
C VAL A 403 -16.86 15.39 -10.43
N LEU A 404 -16.63 16.36 -9.54
CA LEU A 404 -17.67 16.96 -8.70
C LEU A 404 -18.17 18.32 -9.19
N GLY A 405 -17.42 18.99 -10.07
CA GLY A 405 -17.78 20.31 -10.60
C GLY A 405 -19.17 20.32 -11.23
N GLY A 406 -20.00 21.29 -10.81
CA GLY A 406 -21.36 21.48 -11.30
C GLY A 406 -22.39 20.42 -10.87
N ILE A 407 -22.05 19.51 -9.95
CA ILE A 407 -23.06 18.74 -9.20
C ILE A 407 -23.58 19.63 -8.08
N ASP A 408 -24.84 20.03 -8.18
CA ASP A 408 -25.53 20.93 -7.25
C ASP A 408 -26.73 20.17 -6.66
N SER A 409 -26.55 19.66 -5.44
CA SER A 409 -27.57 18.93 -4.69
C SER A 409 -27.37 19.19 -3.20
N GLU A 410 -28.44 19.58 -2.52
CA GLU A 410 -28.43 19.79 -1.06
C GLU A 410 -28.28 18.45 -0.31
N ALA A 411 -28.58 17.32 -0.96
CA ALA A 411 -28.45 15.98 -0.41
C ALA A 411 -27.01 15.41 -0.50
N LEU A 412 -26.08 16.07 -1.19
CA LEU A 412 -24.70 15.58 -1.36
C LEU A 412 -23.73 16.21 -0.36
N ILE A 413 -23.09 15.36 0.44
CA ILE A 413 -21.95 15.70 1.30
C ILE A 413 -20.70 15.01 0.74
N VAL A 414 -19.62 15.75 0.54
CA VAL A 414 -18.33 15.19 0.11
C VAL A 414 -17.40 15.06 1.32
N SER A 415 -17.00 13.82 1.60
CA SER A 415 -16.10 13.47 2.69
C SER A 415 -14.67 13.29 2.18
N THR A 416 -13.71 13.97 2.82
CA THR A 416 -12.30 13.97 2.40
C THR A 416 -11.35 13.98 3.59
N LYS A 417 -10.32 13.13 3.56
CA LYS A 417 -9.24 13.08 4.56
C LYS A 417 -8.56 14.44 4.72
N TYR A 418 -8.27 14.82 5.97
CA TYR A 418 -7.59 16.09 6.27
C TYR A 418 -6.18 16.19 5.65
N THR A 419 -5.52 15.05 5.44
CA THR A 419 -4.21 14.94 4.77
C THR A 419 -4.35 14.74 3.26
N LEU A 420 -3.36 15.23 2.51
CA LEU A 420 -3.21 14.95 1.09
C LEU A 420 -2.71 13.50 0.90
N GLY A 421 -3.63 12.55 0.78
CA GLY A 421 -3.33 11.12 0.71
C GLY A 421 -3.90 10.37 1.91
N ASP A 422 -3.12 9.44 2.46
CA ASP A 422 -3.62 8.44 3.41
C ASP A 422 -3.09 8.61 4.83
N PHE A 423 -3.53 9.65 5.54
CA PHE A 423 -3.30 9.81 6.98
C PHE A 423 -1.86 9.55 7.47
N TYR A 424 -0.82 9.67 6.67
CA TYR A 424 0.56 9.64 7.17
C TYR A 424 0.90 10.99 7.79
N SER A 425 1.78 10.99 8.80
CA SER A 425 2.56 12.20 9.11
C SER A 425 3.41 12.61 7.91
N HIS A 426 3.89 13.86 7.90
CA HIS A 426 4.64 14.43 6.78
C HIS A 426 3.86 14.47 5.46
N LEU A 427 2.53 14.45 5.51
CA LEU A 427 1.68 14.83 4.39
C LEU A 427 1.16 16.26 4.58
N PRO A 428 1.04 17.05 3.49
CA PRO A 428 0.35 18.33 3.54
C PRO A 428 -1.11 18.18 3.94
N LEU A 429 -1.71 19.28 4.40
CA LEU A 429 -3.17 19.40 4.47
C LEU A 429 -3.78 19.29 3.07
N ASN A 430 -4.95 18.66 2.97
CA ASN A 430 -5.60 18.37 1.71
C ASN A 430 -6.24 19.62 1.09
N HIS A 431 -5.58 20.18 0.08
CA HIS A 431 -6.04 21.38 -0.61
C HIS A 431 -7.37 21.20 -1.36
N THR A 432 -7.81 19.96 -1.65
CA THR A 432 -9.13 19.71 -2.27
C THR A 432 -10.32 20.02 -1.32
N LEU A 433 -10.08 20.15 -0.01
CA LEU A 433 -11.06 20.64 0.96
C LEU A 433 -11.25 22.16 0.90
N GLU A 434 -10.29 22.90 0.32
CA GLU A 434 -10.35 24.37 0.20
C GLU A 434 -11.18 24.84 -1.01
N ILE A 435 -11.67 23.91 -1.85
CA ILE A 435 -12.39 24.19 -3.10
C ILE A 435 -13.75 23.46 -3.17
N GLY A 436 -14.52 23.76 -4.22
CA GLY A 436 -15.84 23.18 -4.48
C GLY A 436 -17.00 23.95 -3.83
N GLU A 437 -18.22 23.65 -4.26
CA GLU A 437 -19.46 24.27 -3.76
C GLU A 437 -20.34 23.25 -3.00
N GLN A 438 -19.93 21.98 -2.93
CA GLN A 438 -20.65 20.91 -2.23
C GLN A 438 -20.51 21.06 -0.71
N ARG A 439 -21.48 20.54 0.05
CA ARG A 439 -21.35 20.36 1.51
C ARG A 439 -20.14 19.47 1.79
N ARG A 440 -19.31 19.81 2.78
CA ARG A 440 -18.05 19.11 3.07
C ARG A 440 -17.97 18.64 4.51
N ILE A 441 -17.44 17.43 4.69
CA ILE A 441 -16.97 16.95 5.98
C ILE A 441 -15.50 16.51 5.88
N VAL A 442 -14.76 16.73 6.96
CA VAL A 442 -13.33 16.38 7.06
C VAL A 442 -13.17 15.01 7.73
N GLU A 443 -12.48 14.07 7.10
CA GLU A 443 -12.18 12.76 7.72
C GLU A 443 -10.92 12.84 8.59
N PHE A 444 -10.97 12.24 9.78
CA PHE A 444 -9.87 12.07 10.74
C PHE A 444 -9.75 10.60 11.15
N GLN A 445 -8.54 10.16 11.52
CA GLN A 445 -8.30 8.80 12.02
C GLN A 445 -7.67 8.85 13.41
N SER A 446 -8.41 8.40 14.43
CA SER A 446 -7.97 8.37 15.82
C SER A 446 -6.99 7.24 16.08
N ARG A 447 -7.37 6.01 15.71
CA ARG A 447 -6.50 4.84 15.73
C ARG A 447 -5.59 4.85 14.50
N ARG A 448 -4.47 5.54 14.62
CA ARG A 448 -3.54 5.77 13.51
C ARG A 448 -2.94 4.47 12.98
N GLU A 449 -3.37 4.05 11.79
CA GLU A 449 -3.02 2.73 11.23
C GLU A 449 -1.51 2.63 10.94
N PHE A 450 -0.92 3.69 10.38
CA PHE A 450 0.50 3.73 10.02
C PHE A 450 1.41 4.10 11.20
N GLU A 451 0.84 4.47 12.34
CA GLU A 451 1.56 4.86 13.54
C GLU A 451 1.30 3.84 14.66
N ASN A 452 1.51 2.58 14.30
CA ASN A 452 1.39 1.39 15.15
C ASN A 452 0.00 1.17 15.74
N PHE A 453 -1.05 1.39 14.93
CA PHE A 453 -2.44 1.10 15.28
C PHE A 453 -2.93 1.69 16.62
N GLY A 454 -2.41 2.87 16.97
CA GLY A 454 -2.75 3.55 18.23
C GLY A 454 -2.11 2.98 19.49
N ALA A 455 -1.16 2.04 19.38
CA ALA A 455 -0.45 1.48 20.52
C ALA A 455 0.67 2.38 21.05
N PHE A 456 1.08 3.41 20.30
CA PHE A 456 2.04 4.42 20.75
C PHE A 456 1.32 5.70 21.19
N PRO A 457 1.82 6.42 22.22
CA PRO A 457 1.34 7.75 22.55
C PRO A 457 1.39 8.63 21.31
N ASN A 458 0.28 9.30 21.01
CA ASN A 458 0.12 9.99 19.75
C ASN A 458 -0.96 11.08 19.82
N ASP A 459 -0.63 12.23 20.40
CA ASP A 459 -1.51 13.39 20.48
C ASP A 459 -1.53 14.17 19.16
N LEU A 460 -2.66 14.17 18.46
CA LEU A 460 -2.85 14.86 17.18
C LEU A 460 -3.51 16.24 17.32
N GLY A 461 -3.68 16.75 18.54
CA GLY A 461 -4.57 17.88 18.81
C GLY A 461 -4.22 19.15 18.05
N VAL A 462 -2.94 19.50 17.98
CA VAL A 462 -2.45 20.67 17.22
C VAL A 462 -2.71 20.50 15.73
N LEU A 463 -2.52 19.30 15.18
CA LEU A 463 -2.74 19.00 13.77
C LEU A 463 -4.23 19.03 13.42
N SER A 464 -5.08 18.43 14.26
CA SER A 464 -6.54 18.48 14.10
C SER A 464 -7.06 19.92 14.18
N GLN A 465 -6.54 20.73 15.12
CA GLN A 465 -6.90 22.14 15.24
C GLN A 465 -6.51 22.94 13.99
N GLU A 466 -5.26 22.81 13.53
CA GLU A 466 -4.78 23.50 12.33
C GLU A 466 -5.63 23.13 11.11
N ALA A 467 -5.91 21.84 10.92
CA ALA A 467 -6.75 21.34 9.83
C ALA A 467 -8.15 21.96 9.86
N VAL A 468 -8.86 21.86 11.00
CA VAL A 468 -10.20 22.42 11.15
C VAL A 468 -10.19 23.93 10.90
N GLN A 469 -9.32 24.68 11.56
CA GLN A 469 -9.24 26.15 11.41
C GLN A 469 -8.96 26.56 9.96
N ARG A 470 -8.03 25.87 9.28
CA ARG A 470 -7.68 26.15 7.90
C ARG A 470 -8.86 25.92 6.96
N PHE A 471 -9.51 24.76 7.05
CA PHE A 471 -10.56 24.39 6.11
C PHE A 471 -11.83 25.22 6.31
N ILE A 472 -12.24 25.52 7.55
CA ILE A 472 -13.41 26.38 7.79
C ILE A 472 -13.17 27.84 7.36
N ALA A 473 -11.91 28.30 7.36
CA ALA A 473 -11.53 29.62 6.90
C ALA A 473 -11.48 29.71 5.37
N ALA A 474 -11.05 28.63 4.71
CA ALA A 474 -10.93 28.56 3.26
C ALA A 474 -12.27 28.24 2.57
N ASN A 475 -13.08 27.35 3.15
CA ASN A 475 -14.29 26.81 2.55
C ASN A 475 -15.48 26.91 3.53
N PRO A 476 -16.46 27.80 3.26
CA PRO A 476 -17.63 27.97 4.14
C PRO A 476 -18.61 26.79 4.10
N HIS A 477 -18.44 25.83 3.17
CA HIS A 477 -19.27 24.63 3.05
C HIS A 477 -18.78 23.48 3.93
N VAL A 478 -17.66 23.64 4.65
CA VAL A 478 -17.24 22.68 5.68
C VAL A 478 -18.21 22.79 6.87
N GLU A 479 -19.03 21.76 7.03
CA GLU A 479 -20.11 21.71 8.02
C GLU A 479 -19.85 20.68 9.14
N GLY A 480 -18.86 19.81 8.96
CA GLY A 480 -18.66 18.70 9.88
C GLY A 480 -17.37 17.91 9.74
N ILE A 481 -17.34 16.83 10.51
CA ILE A 481 -16.24 15.87 10.58
C ILE A 481 -16.76 14.44 10.52
N TRP A 482 -15.90 13.52 10.10
CA TRP A 482 -16.05 12.10 10.35
C TRP A 482 -14.77 11.57 11.01
N THR A 483 -14.91 11.04 12.23
CA THR A 483 -13.79 10.47 12.98
C THR A 483 -13.81 8.96 12.90
N TRP A 484 -12.70 8.36 12.49
CA TRP A 484 -12.50 6.92 12.54
C TRP A 484 -11.96 6.56 13.92
N THR A 485 -12.82 6.04 14.77
CA THR A 485 -12.49 5.65 16.14
C THR A 485 -11.69 4.34 16.16
N GLN A 486 -11.97 3.44 15.22
CA GLN A 486 -11.39 2.10 15.17
C GLN A 486 -10.96 1.66 13.76
N ASP A 487 -11.70 2.05 12.71
CA ASP A 487 -11.41 1.71 11.32
C ASP A 487 -10.06 2.27 10.85
N GLY A 488 -9.44 1.59 9.88
CA GLY A 488 -8.11 1.89 9.36
C GLY A 488 -7.23 0.65 9.37
N GLY A 489 -6.65 0.32 8.21
CA GLY A 489 -5.76 -0.82 8.03
C GLY A 489 -6.36 -2.18 8.38
N PRO A 490 -5.52 -3.22 8.42
CA PRO A 490 -5.88 -4.54 8.91
C PRO A 490 -6.07 -4.50 10.43
N TRP A 491 -7.08 -5.21 10.90
CA TRP A 491 -7.39 -5.24 12.32
C TRP A 491 -6.53 -6.25 13.09
N ARG A 492 -6.00 -7.26 12.38
CA ARG A 492 -5.31 -8.44 12.93
C ARG A 492 -3.81 -8.51 12.61
N ALA A 493 -3.30 -7.54 11.85
CA ALA A 493 -1.87 -7.28 11.78
C ALA A 493 -1.55 -6.14 12.75
N GLY A 494 -0.52 -6.31 13.58
CA GLY A 494 -0.18 -5.36 14.64
C GLY A 494 -0.97 -5.54 15.96
N PRO A 495 -0.88 -4.56 16.87
CA PRO A 495 -1.46 -4.61 18.21
C PRO A 495 -2.98 -4.89 18.26
N LEU A 496 -3.38 -5.84 19.10
CA LEU A 496 -4.76 -6.05 19.53
C LEU A 496 -5.19 -4.88 20.41
N SER A 497 -5.85 -3.90 19.80
CA SER A 497 -6.55 -2.83 20.51
C SER A 497 -7.90 -2.60 19.87
N LEU A 498 -8.94 -2.79 20.69
CA LEU A 498 -10.34 -2.71 20.30
C LEU A 498 -11.04 -1.76 21.27
N GLU A 499 -11.52 -0.64 20.75
CA GLU A 499 -12.18 0.41 21.51
C GLU A 499 -13.30 -0.16 22.40
N LEU A 500 -13.36 0.30 23.64
CA LEU A 500 -14.27 -0.18 24.69
C LEU A 500 -14.16 -1.67 25.07
N LYS A 501 -13.24 -2.45 24.48
CA LYS A 501 -13.23 -3.92 24.60
C LYS A 501 -11.91 -4.52 25.06
N ALA A 502 -10.79 -4.16 24.42
CA ALA A 502 -9.51 -4.82 24.64
C ALA A 502 -8.33 -3.90 24.33
N GLY A 503 -7.18 -4.23 24.92
CA GLY A 503 -5.95 -3.45 24.75
C GLY A 503 -6.02 -2.09 25.43
N PHE A 504 -5.00 -1.26 25.18
CA PHE A 504 -4.88 0.06 25.79
C PHE A 504 -5.53 1.15 24.93
N TRP A 505 -6.79 0.93 24.54
CA TRP A 505 -7.51 1.76 23.57
C TRP A 505 -7.72 3.21 24.03
N GLN A 506 -7.71 3.47 25.34
CA GLN A 506 -7.80 4.83 25.88
C GLN A 506 -6.68 5.74 25.34
N LEU A 507 -5.56 5.17 24.90
CA LEU A 507 -4.44 5.92 24.34
C LEU A 507 -4.80 6.65 23.05
N TYR A 508 -5.46 5.99 22.10
CA TYR A 508 -5.91 6.63 20.87
C TYR A 508 -7.28 7.31 21.00
N GLU A 509 -8.04 7.01 22.05
CA GLU A 509 -9.29 7.73 22.37
C GLU A 509 -9.06 9.22 22.58
N LEU A 510 -7.84 9.61 23.02
CA LEU A 510 -7.44 11.01 23.04
C LEU A 510 -7.74 11.73 21.72
N ASN A 511 -7.46 11.09 20.57
CA ASN A 511 -7.67 11.70 19.26
C ASN A 511 -9.15 11.75 18.87
N THR A 512 -9.98 10.83 19.37
CA THR A 512 -11.44 10.88 19.25
C THR A 512 -11.99 12.10 19.99
N GLU A 513 -11.61 12.26 21.27
CA GLU A 513 -12.03 13.40 22.10
C GLU A 513 -11.51 14.74 21.56
N LEU A 514 -10.27 14.81 21.10
CA LEU A 514 -9.69 16.02 20.49
C LEU A 514 -10.48 16.46 19.26
N THR A 515 -10.76 15.52 18.35
CA THR A 515 -11.38 15.84 17.05
C THR A 515 -12.80 16.39 17.24
N VAL A 516 -13.62 15.75 18.07
CA VAL A 516 -15.01 16.21 18.31
C VAL A 516 -15.06 17.54 19.06
N ARG A 517 -14.20 17.74 20.07
CA ARG A 517 -14.15 19.01 20.82
C ARG A 517 -13.63 20.16 19.97
N LEU A 518 -12.61 19.94 19.13
CA LEU A 518 -12.09 20.95 18.20
C LEU A 518 -13.05 21.24 17.04
N ALA A 519 -13.90 20.29 16.64
CA ALA A 519 -14.98 20.57 15.70
C ALA A 519 -16.06 21.47 16.30
N ARG A 520 -16.36 21.31 17.60
CA ARG A 520 -17.31 22.16 18.34
C ARG A 520 -16.73 23.54 18.63
N ASP A 521 -15.49 23.61 19.10
CA ASP A 521 -14.74 24.85 19.35
C ASP A 521 -13.32 24.78 18.77
N PRO A 522 -13.11 25.26 17.53
CA PRO A 522 -11.79 25.26 16.91
C PRO A 522 -10.75 26.12 17.62
N GLU A 523 -11.16 26.99 18.55
CA GLU A 523 -10.25 27.85 19.33
C GLU A 523 -9.89 27.24 20.69
N ALA A 524 -10.47 26.08 21.05
CA ALA A 524 -10.14 25.37 22.28
C ALA A 524 -8.65 25.00 22.33
N ASP A 525 -8.04 25.08 23.50
CA ASP A 525 -6.64 24.68 23.70
C ASP A 525 -6.51 23.15 23.65
N PRO A 526 -5.82 22.57 22.65
CA PRO A 526 -5.64 21.11 22.58
C PRO A 526 -4.98 20.54 23.83
N ALA A 527 -4.05 21.28 24.45
CA ALA A 527 -3.37 20.85 25.65
C ALA A 527 -4.32 20.69 26.85
N ALA A 528 -5.34 21.56 26.93
CA ALA A 528 -6.37 21.47 27.95
C ALA A 528 -7.26 20.24 27.75
N ILE A 529 -7.61 19.93 26.50
CA ILE A 529 -8.36 18.71 26.15
C ILE A 529 -7.55 17.46 26.53
N THR A 530 -6.25 17.42 26.21
CA THR A 530 -5.37 16.31 26.62
C THR A 530 -5.31 16.15 28.14
N ALA A 531 -5.29 17.25 28.90
CA ALA A 531 -5.35 17.19 30.37
C ALA A 531 -6.70 16.68 30.89
N ASP A 532 -7.80 17.02 30.22
CA ASP A 532 -9.15 16.56 30.56
C ASP A 532 -9.33 15.06 30.26
N TRP A 533 -8.84 14.58 29.12
CA TRP A 533 -8.72 13.15 28.81
C TRP A 533 -7.90 12.42 29.88
N ALA A 534 -6.74 12.96 30.27
CA ALA A 534 -5.93 12.36 31.30
C ALA A 534 -6.66 12.30 32.66
N ARG A 535 -7.47 13.33 32.96
CA ARG A 535 -8.34 13.32 34.14
C ARG A 535 -9.39 12.23 34.08
N ARG A 536 -10.08 12.12 32.95
CA ARG A 536 -11.16 11.19 32.70
C ARG A 536 -10.69 9.74 32.82
N TRP A 537 -9.58 9.38 32.20
CA TRP A 537 -9.17 7.98 32.08
C TRP A 537 -8.14 7.53 33.13
N PHE A 538 -7.25 8.40 33.59
CA PHE A 538 -6.08 7.95 34.37
C PHE A 538 -6.00 8.44 35.80
N SER A 539 -6.24 9.71 36.08
CA SER A 539 -5.96 10.25 37.43
C SER A 539 -6.76 11.50 37.76
N GLY A 540 -7.11 11.70 39.03
CA GLY A 540 -7.61 13.01 39.53
C GLY A 540 -6.54 13.87 40.18
N ASP A 541 -5.32 13.36 40.33
CA ASP A 541 -4.22 14.07 40.94
C ASP A 541 -3.60 15.06 39.95
N PRO A 542 -3.56 16.37 40.27
CA PRO A 542 -3.07 17.39 39.34
C PRO A 542 -1.65 17.15 38.83
N ALA A 543 -0.75 16.66 39.69
CA ALA A 543 0.64 16.41 39.32
C ALA A 543 0.76 15.23 38.36
N THR A 544 -0.03 14.18 38.56
CA THR A 544 -0.07 13.01 37.67
C THR A 544 -0.66 13.36 36.31
N VAL A 545 -1.73 14.15 36.27
CA VAL A 545 -2.32 14.67 35.03
C VAL A 545 -1.32 15.52 34.26
N ALA A 546 -0.62 16.42 34.94
CA ALA A 546 0.42 17.25 34.32
C ALA A 546 1.58 16.40 33.76
N ALA A 547 1.99 15.34 34.46
CA ALA A 547 3.03 14.43 33.99
C ALA A 547 2.60 13.61 32.75
N ILE A 548 1.34 13.17 32.70
CA ILE A 548 0.77 12.55 31.49
C ILE A 548 0.75 13.54 30.33
N GLY A 549 0.29 14.77 30.55
CA GLY A 549 0.32 15.83 29.54
C GLY A 549 1.74 16.16 29.05
N GLU A 550 2.73 16.17 29.95
CA GLU A 550 4.15 16.32 29.59
C GLU A 550 4.64 15.17 28.70
N ALA A 551 4.28 13.92 29.04
CA ALA A 551 4.58 12.78 28.20
C ALA A 551 3.93 12.91 26.81
N MET A 552 2.62 13.18 26.74
CA MET A 552 1.91 13.34 25.46
C MET A 552 2.48 14.50 24.62
N SER A 553 2.97 15.57 25.23
CA SER A 553 3.61 16.67 24.49
C SER A 553 4.87 16.27 23.71
N GLN A 554 5.50 15.13 24.06
CA GLN A 554 6.68 14.59 23.36
C GLN A 554 6.31 13.57 22.27
N SER A 555 5.03 13.18 22.17
CA SER A 555 4.61 12.06 21.32
C SER A 555 4.89 12.29 19.85
N ARG A 556 4.69 13.52 19.35
CA ARG A 556 4.86 13.83 17.93
C ARG A 556 6.33 13.89 17.50
N GLU A 557 7.23 14.37 18.36
CA GLU A 557 8.68 14.23 18.13
C GLU A 557 9.06 12.74 18.05
N ALA A 558 8.58 11.92 18.99
CA ALA A 558 8.84 10.48 19.00
C ALA A 558 8.34 9.78 17.73
N ILE A 559 7.11 10.07 17.28
CA ILE A 559 6.51 9.49 16.07
C ILE A 559 7.25 9.96 14.81
N ALA A 560 7.39 11.28 14.62
CA ALA A 560 7.99 11.87 13.42
C ALA A 560 9.44 11.43 13.22
N ASP A 561 10.25 11.43 14.29
CA ASP A 561 11.65 10.99 14.19
C ASP A 561 11.81 9.46 14.21
N GLY A 562 10.88 8.71 14.84
CA GLY A 562 10.99 7.27 15.08
C GLY A 562 10.45 6.41 13.94
N LEU A 563 9.35 6.82 13.31
CA LEU A 563 8.71 6.09 12.22
C LEU A 563 9.03 6.69 10.84
N TYR A 564 9.42 7.96 10.76
CA TYR A 564 9.76 8.61 9.49
C TYR A 564 11.25 8.95 9.40
N ILE A 565 11.72 9.12 8.17
CA ILE A 565 13.08 9.60 7.87
C ILE A 565 12.92 11.03 7.33
N GLY A 566 13.01 12.03 8.20
CA GLY A 566 12.68 13.44 7.92
C GLY A 566 13.13 13.95 6.54
N PRO A 567 14.42 13.86 6.17
CA PRO A 567 14.90 14.34 4.86
C PRO A 567 14.20 13.71 3.63
N PHE A 568 13.70 12.48 3.76
CA PHE A 568 12.87 11.83 2.75
C PHE A 568 11.39 12.16 2.92
N ALA A 569 10.87 12.06 4.15
CA ALA A 569 9.45 12.24 4.46
C ALA A 569 8.95 13.65 4.17
N ASP A 570 9.79 14.68 4.31
CA ASP A 570 9.48 16.08 3.99
C ASP A 570 9.41 16.37 2.48
N ARG A 571 9.47 15.33 1.65
CA ARG A 571 9.38 15.42 0.20
C ARG A 571 8.16 14.70 -0.31
N ARG A 572 7.51 15.30 -1.30
CA ARG A 572 6.61 14.57 -2.19
C ARG A 572 7.45 13.82 -3.19
N VAL A 573 7.35 12.51 -3.20
CA VAL A 573 8.12 11.62 -4.07
C VAL A 573 7.16 11.00 -5.06
N PHE A 574 7.57 10.89 -6.32
CA PHE A 574 6.77 10.25 -7.36
C PHE A 574 7.60 9.16 -8.00
N ALA A 575 7.02 7.97 -8.15
CA ALA A 575 7.66 6.83 -8.80
C ALA A 575 6.59 5.91 -9.39
N ILE A 576 6.82 5.43 -10.61
CA ILE A 576 5.97 4.44 -11.30
C ILE A 576 4.51 4.91 -11.39
N GLY A 577 4.31 6.20 -11.71
CA GLY A 577 2.98 6.80 -11.82
C GLY A 577 2.26 7.08 -10.50
N LEU A 578 2.93 6.86 -9.36
CA LEU A 578 2.34 6.99 -8.02
C LEU A 578 3.12 7.98 -7.17
N GLU A 579 2.53 8.39 -6.06
CA GLU A 579 3.17 9.15 -4.98
C GLU A 579 3.35 8.21 -3.78
N PRO A 580 4.52 7.55 -3.62
CA PRO A 580 4.72 6.62 -2.52
C PRO A 580 4.59 7.34 -1.16
N PRO A 581 4.07 6.66 -0.13
CA PRO A 581 3.99 7.20 1.22
C PRO A 581 5.32 7.72 1.77
N PRO A 582 5.30 8.69 2.70
CA PRO A 582 6.52 9.20 3.33
C PRO A 582 7.20 8.17 4.26
N MET A 583 6.52 7.07 4.61
CA MET A 583 7.03 6.03 5.53
C MET A 583 7.57 4.77 4.83
N MET A 584 7.80 4.78 3.51
CA MET A 584 8.05 3.56 2.70
C MET A 584 9.14 2.56 3.18
N TRP A 585 10.07 2.96 4.04
CA TRP A 585 11.04 2.03 4.65
C TRP A 585 10.40 1.03 5.63
N ILE A 586 9.24 1.39 6.19
CA ILE A 586 8.28 0.51 6.85
C ILE A 586 7.09 0.44 5.87
N PHE A 587 7.08 -0.58 5.02
CA PHE A 587 6.08 -0.72 3.98
C PHE A 587 4.75 -1.16 4.59
N GLU A 588 3.86 -0.20 4.82
CA GLU A 588 2.54 -0.36 5.47
C GLU A 588 2.62 -1.05 6.85
N TRP A 589 2.14 -0.32 7.87
CA TRP A 589 1.96 -0.80 9.25
C TRP A 589 3.24 -1.25 9.98
N ASP A 590 3.70 -2.49 9.77
CA ASP A 590 4.77 -3.13 10.56
C ASP A 590 5.87 -3.85 9.74
N ILE A 591 5.80 -3.82 8.40
CA ILE A 591 6.73 -4.57 7.54
C ILE A 591 7.97 -3.72 7.23
N LEU A 592 9.13 -4.06 7.79
CA LEU A 592 10.38 -3.41 7.42
C LEU A 592 10.79 -3.85 6.01
N THR A 593 10.75 -2.96 5.02
CA THR A 593 11.09 -3.34 3.64
C THR A 593 12.58 -3.59 3.49
N GLY A 594 12.99 -4.60 2.72
CA GLY A 594 14.40 -4.87 2.38
C GLY A 594 14.73 -4.68 0.90
N ASP A 595 13.89 -3.97 0.16
CA ASP A 595 14.01 -3.84 -1.29
C ASP A 595 14.92 -2.68 -1.72
N SER A 596 15.60 -2.88 -2.85
CA SER A 596 16.53 -1.88 -3.38
C SER A 596 15.85 -0.67 -4.03
N ALA A 597 14.59 -0.76 -4.47
CA ALA A 597 13.93 0.34 -5.17
C ALA A 597 13.57 1.46 -4.18
N VAL A 598 13.06 1.11 -3.01
CA VAL A 598 12.71 2.05 -1.95
C VAL A 598 13.94 2.55 -1.23
N LEU A 599 14.72 1.65 -0.63
CA LEU A 599 15.78 2.03 0.31
C LEU A 599 16.88 2.88 -0.34
N ASN A 600 17.21 2.60 -1.61
CA ASN A 600 18.21 3.40 -2.33
C ASN A 600 17.68 4.77 -2.76
N VAL A 601 16.38 4.90 -3.05
CA VAL A 601 15.76 6.19 -3.37
C VAL A 601 15.66 7.06 -2.10
N ILE A 602 15.34 6.46 -0.95
CA ILE A 602 15.39 7.15 0.35
C ILE A 602 16.79 7.71 0.60
N TYR A 603 17.84 6.91 0.40
CA TYR A 603 19.22 7.39 0.50
C TYR A 603 19.50 8.51 -0.50
N GLU A 604 19.13 8.36 -1.77
CA GLU A 604 19.40 9.37 -2.81
C GLU A 604 18.83 10.74 -2.42
N ILE A 605 17.59 10.76 -1.94
CA ILE A 605 16.90 11.99 -1.52
C ILE A 605 17.52 12.55 -0.23
N SER A 606 17.90 11.68 0.71
CA SER A 606 18.44 12.07 2.02
C SER A 606 19.95 12.31 2.01
N ARG A 607 20.65 12.08 0.89
CA ARG A 607 22.11 11.97 0.80
C ARG A 607 22.84 13.18 1.38
N ASP A 608 22.37 14.38 1.06
CA ASP A 608 22.99 15.64 1.50
C ASP A 608 22.77 15.90 3.01
N GLU A 609 21.83 15.18 3.63
CA GLU A 609 21.42 15.28 5.03
C GLU A 609 21.49 13.91 5.72
N LEU A 610 22.44 13.06 5.30
CA LEU A 610 22.54 11.66 5.73
C LEU A 610 22.70 11.52 7.26
N ASP A 611 23.53 12.36 7.87
CA ASP A 611 23.73 12.32 9.33
C ASP A 611 22.45 12.74 10.09
N GLU A 612 21.63 13.63 9.50
CA GLU A 612 20.34 14.03 10.05
C GLU A 612 19.30 12.91 9.92
N ALA A 613 19.24 12.24 8.77
CA ALA A 613 18.39 11.06 8.53
C ALA A 613 18.66 9.93 9.53
N ILE A 614 19.93 9.74 9.91
CA ILE A 614 20.34 8.75 10.91
C ILE A 614 20.01 9.24 12.33
N ALA A 615 20.33 10.50 12.65
CA ALA A 615 20.17 11.08 14.00
C ALA A 615 18.72 11.14 14.49
N GLY A 616 17.72 11.10 13.59
CA GLY A 616 16.31 10.97 13.98
C GLY A 616 16.05 9.79 14.91
N GLY A 617 16.71 8.64 14.71
CA GLY A 617 16.53 7.46 15.57
C GLY A 617 16.87 7.75 17.04
N ASP A 618 17.99 8.44 17.28
CA ASP A 618 18.42 8.82 18.63
C ASP A 618 17.48 9.84 19.28
N ARG A 619 16.94 10.78 18.50
CA ARG A 619 15.97 11.78 19.00
C ARG A 619 14.65 11.13 19.41
N ALA A 620 14.15 10.19 18.60
CA ALA A 620 12.94 9.45 18.90
C ALA A 620 13.06 8.68 20.22
N ILE A 621 14.16 7.94 20.40
CA ILE A 621 14.42 7.22 21.66
C ILE A 621 14.53 8.20 22.83
N ALA A 622 15.25 9.32 22.67
CA ALA A 622 15.37 10.32 23.72
C ALA A 622 14.01 10.98 24.07
N ALA A 623 13.09 11.12 23.11
CA ALA A 623 11.72 11.59 23.37
C ALA A 623 10.94 10.56 24.20
N VAL A 624 11.02 9.28 23.83
CA VAL A 624 10.37 8.19 24.60
C VAL A 624 10.93 8.08 26.01
N GLU A 625 12.25 8.20 26.21
CA GLU A 625 12.87 8.20 27.53
C GLU A 625 12.37 9.38 28.41
N ARG A 626 12.11 10.55 27.81
CA ARG A 626 11.50 11.68 28.53
C ARG A 626 10.06 11.39 28.94
N MET A 627 9.26 10.79 28.04
CA MET A 627 7.90 10.34 28.35
C MET A 627 7.90 9.33 29.49
N GLN A 628 8.77 8.33 29.41
CA GLN A 628 8.91 7.30 30.45
C GLN A 628 9.31 7.90 31.78
N ALA A 629 10.29 8.80 31.82
CA ALA A 629 10.72 9.47 33.05
C ALA A 629 9.57 10.29 33.69
N ALA A 630 8.73 10.95 32.88
CA ALA A 630 7.58 11.69 33.38
C ALA A 630 6.56 10.77 34.05
N ILE A 631 6.21 9.65 33.41
CA ILE A 631 5.27 8.66 33.96
C ILE A 631 5.87 7.93 35.17
N GLU A 632 7.15 7.54 35.13
CA GLU A 632 7.82 6.86 36.23
C GLU A 632 7.86 7.70 37.51
N ALA A 633 7.98 9.02 37.38
CA ALA A 633 8.02 9.95 38.51
C ALA A 633 6.68 10.08 39.25
N THR A 634 5.57 9.64 38.65
CA THR A 634 4.24 9.66 39.29
C THR A 634 4.13 8.60 40.40
N ASP A 635 3.33 8.89 41.43
CA ASP A 635 2.97 7.91 42.45
C ASP A 635 1.97 6.90 41.86
N ALA A 636 2.22 5.60 41.94
CA ALA A 636 1.26 4.61 41.45
C ALA A 636 -0.12 4.70 42.15
N ALA A 637 -0.17 5.23 43.38
CA ALA A 637 -1.41 5.42 44.12
C ALA A 637 -2.25 6.64 43.68
N SER A 638 -1.68 7.55 42.88
CA SER A 638 -2.41 8.69 42.33
C SER A 638 -3.16 8.36 41.04
N TRP A 639 -2.93 7.18 40.46
CA TRP A 639 -3.68 6.68 39.32
C TRP A 639 -5.00 6.05 39.78
N ARG A 640 -6.06 6.18 38.98
CA ARG A 640 -7.37 5.55 39.20
C ARG A 640 -7.21 4.02 39.30
N ASP A 641 -6.39 3.45 38.43
CA ASP A 641 -5.97 2.05 38.47
C ASP A 641 -4.44 1.95 38.26
N PRO A 642 -3.68 1.35 39.20
CA PRO A 642 -2.26 1.08 39.02
C PRO A 642 -1.93 0.25 37.77
N ALA A 643 -2.86 -0.56 37.25
CA ALA A 643 -2.69 -1.27 35.99
C ALA A 643 -2.58 -0.30 34.80
N GLY A 644 -3.29 0.83 34.82
CA GLY A 644 -3.19 1.86 33.77
C GLY A 644 -1.79 2.49 33.69
N ARG A 645 -1.16 2.76 34.85
CA ARG A 645 0.25 3.21 34.88
C ARG A 645 1.19 2.17 34.30
N THR A 646 0.93 0.89 34.57
CA THR A 646 1.75 -0.23 34.09
C THR A 646 1.61 -0.36 32.58
N ALA A 647 0.39 -0.37 32.05
CA ALA A 647 0.12 -0.40 30.61
C ALA A 647 0.79 0.77 29.88
N PHE A 648 0.75 1.98 30.44
CA PHE A 648 1.44 3.14 29.87
C PHE A 648 2.96 2.95 29.80
N LEU A 649 3.57 2.45 30.87
CA LEU A 649 5.01 2.16 30.89
C LEU A 649 5.39 1.01 29.95
N ASP A 650 4.60 -0.06 29.90
CA ASP A 650 4.83 -1.20 29.01
C ASP A 650 4.75 -0.77 27.53
N THR A 651 3.80 0.11 27.18
CA THR A 651 3.70 0.76 25.87
C THR A 651 4.94 1.58 25.54
N LEU A 652 5.45 2.38 26.49
CA LEU A 652 6.66 3.19 26.28
C LEU A 652 7.92 2.33 26.15
N ASP A 653 8.03 1.25 26.93
CA ASP A 653 9.11 0.26 26.81
C ASP A 653 9.09 -0.41 25.43
N TYR A 654 7.90 -0.79 24.95
CA TYR A 654 7.70 -1.31 23.60
C TYR A 654 8.07 -0.30 22.51
N GLN A 655 7.63 0.96 22.63
CA GLN A 655 8.00 2.02 21.69
C GLN A 655 9.52 2.24 21.65
N ALA A 656 10.17 2.32 22.81
CA ALA A 656 11.63 2.48 22.91
C ALA A 656 12.37 1.31 22.27
N ASN A 657 11.93 0.08 22.52
CA ASN A 657 12.53 -1.11 21.93
C ASN A 657 12.38 -1.16 20.41
N THR A 658 11.17 -0.89 19.91
CA THR A 658 10.88 -0.81 18.47
C THR A 658 11.73 0.29 17.81
N TYR A 659 11.84 1.47 18.42
CA TYR A 659 12.65 2.57 17.88
C TYR A 659 14.15 2.31 17.95
N ALA A 660 14.64 1.57 18.93
CA ALA A 660 16.03 1.11 18.95
C ALA A 660 16.32 0.18 17.75
N MET A 661 15.45 -0.80 17.48
CA MET A 661 15.57 -1.67 16.31
C MET A 661 15.47 -0.88 15.00
N LEU A 662 14.49 0.02 14.88
CA LEU A 662 14.29 0.86 13.70
C LEU A 662 15.45 1.86 13.50
N GLY A 663 16.05 2.37 14.58
CA GLY A 663 17.26 3.20 14.56
C GLY A 663 18.47 2.46 14.00
N ASP A 664 18.70 1.23 14.47
CA ASP A 664 19.76 0.37 13.91
C ASP A 664 19.48 0.00 12.45
N TYR A 665 18.20 -0.26 12.11
CA TYR A 665 17.80 -0.61 10.75
C TYR A 665 18.04 0.54 9.77
N ARG A 666 17.62 1.76 10.11
CA ARG A 666 17.83 2.93 9.25
C ARG A 666 19.30 3.21 9.02
N GLU A 667 20.13 3.13 10.05
CA GLU A 667 21.56 3.34 9.89
C GLU A 667 22.14 2.26 8.98
N MET A 668 21.76 0.99 9.18
CA MET A 668 22.25 -0.11 8.35
C MET A 668 21.99 0.15 6.87
N PHE A 669 20.74 0.36 6.44
CA PHE A 669 20.48 0.47 5.00
C PHE A 669 21.01 1.78 4.40
N LEU A 670 21.01 2.89 5.15
CA LEU A 670 21.56 4.17 4.69
C LEU A 670 23.08 4.09 4.50
N ARG A 671 23.80 3.43 5.42
CA ARG A 671 25.25 3.19 5.28
C ARG A 671 25.55 2.17 4.18
N GLN A 672 24.65 1.23 3.90
CA GLN A 672 24.77 0.33 2.75
C GLN A 672 24.75 1.12 1.44
N ALA A 673 23.77 2.00 1.28
CA ALA A 673 23.63 2.84 0.10
C ALA A 673 24.80 3.82 -0.02
N GLU A 674 25.29 4.40 1.09
CA GLU A 674 26.53 5.20 1.13
C GLU A 674 27.73 4.41 0.59
N TRP A 675 27.88 3.14 0.97
CA TRP A 675 28.94 2.29 0.43
C TRP A 675 28.76 2.01 -1.06
N HIS A 676 27.54 1.78 -1.54
CA HIS A 676 27.27 1.57 -2.96
C HIS A 676 27.57 2.81 -3.82
N ASP A 677 27.22 3.99 -3.31
CA ASP A 677 27.45 5.29 -3.96
C ASP A 677 28.95 5.66 -4.01
N THR A 678 29.66 5.48 -2.89
CA THR A 678 31.05 5.95 -2.74
C THR A 678 32.10 4.90 -3.09
N GLY A 679 31.77 3.61 -2.91
CA GLY A 679 32.74 2.50 -2.93
C GLY A 679 33.80 2.55 -1.83
N ASP A 680 33.63 3.40 -0.80
CA ASP A 680 34.61 3.60 0.26
C ASP A 680 34.64 2.40 1.23
N PRO A 681 35.82 1.79 1.50
CA PRO A 681 35.96 0.78 2.54
C PRO A 681 35.50 1.24 3.93
N VAL A 682 35.62 2.53 4.26
CA VAL A 682 35.16 3.06 5.56
C VAL A 682 33.63 3.04 5.65
N ALA A 683 32.94 3.40 4.57
CA ALA A 683 31.48 3.28 4.50
C ALA A 683 31.04 1.82 4.65
N TYR A 684 31.76 0.87 4.03
CA TYR A 684 31.52 -0.56 4.22
C TYR A 684 31.72 -1.02 5.68
N GLU A 685 32.78 -0.55 6.35
CA GLU A 685 33.01 -0.88 7.77
C GLU A 685 31.90 -0.34 8.68
N ARG A 686 31.40 0.87 8.41
CA ARG A 686 30.24 1.45 9.12
C ARG A 686 28.97 0.64 8.87
N TRP A 687 28.70 0.28 7.62
CA TRP A 687 27.59 -0.60 7.25
C TRP A 687 27.68 -1.95 7.97
N ASP A 688 28.84 -2.62 8.00
CA ASP A 688 28.97 -3.91 8.69
C ASP A 688 28.77 -3.80 10.20
N ALA A 689 29.15 -2.67 10.79
CA ALA A 689 28.88 -2.38 12.21
C ALA A 689 27.38 -2.17 12.46
N ALA A 690 26.73 -1.33 11.66
CA ALA A 690 25.29 -1.08 11.76
C ALA A 690 24.45 -2.34 11.50
N ARG A 691 24.85 -3.18 10.53
CA ARG A 691 24.24 -4.49 10.29
C ARG A 691 24.25 -5.39 11.52
N ARG A 692 25.37 -5.44 12.25
CA ARG A 692 25.48 -6.25 13.48
C ARG A 692 24.65 -5.68 14.62
N ALA A 693 24.51 -4.36 14.69
CA ALA A 693 23.62 -3.71 15.65
C ALA A 693 22.18 -4.10 15.35
N PHE A 694 21.73 -3.94 14.10
CA PHE A 694 20.40 -4.33 13.65
C PHE A 694 20.11 -5.82 13.87
N GLU A 695 21.01 -6.73 13.49
CA GLU A 695 20.83 -8.17 13.74
C GLU A 695 20.68 -8.49 15.24
N ALA A 696 21.33 -7.71 16.12
CA ALA A 696 21.24 -7.90 17.56
C ALA A 696 19.95 -7.30 18.14
N SER A 697 19.54 -6.11 17.71
CA SER A 697 18.30 -5.46 18.16
C SER A 697 17.06 -6.14 17.59
N ALA A 698 17.07 -6.58 16.33
CA ALA A 698 16.03 -7.42 15.71
C ALA A 698 15.77 -8.69 16.53
N ALA A 699 16.83 -9.46 16.82
CA ALA A 699 16.71 -10.68 17.62
C ALA A 699 16.23 -10.41 19.05
N ALA A 700 16.59 -9.25 19.62
CA ALA A 700 16.11 -8.84 20.95
C ALA A 700 14.63 -8.43 20.92
N HIS A 701 14.20 -7.73 19.88
CA HIS A 701 12.82 -7.31 19.66
C HIS A 701 11.91 -8.52 19.48
N GLU A 702 12.25 -9.45 18.58
CA GLU A 702 11.51 -10.70 18.39
C GLU A 702 11.47 -11.53 19.69
N ALA A 703 12.59 -11.61 20.42
CA ALA A 703 12.61 -12.36 21.68
C ALA A 703 11.72 -11.74 22.78
N ALA A 704 11.48 -10.43 22.73
CA ALA A 704 10.64 -9.72 23.69
C ALA A 704 9.16 -9.78 23.32
N TYR A 705 8.82 -9.69 22.03
CA TYR A 705 7.45 -9.38 21.58
C TYR A 705 6.83 -10.40 20.62
N ALA A 706 7.57 -11.40 20.15
CA ALA A 706 6.99 -12.40 19.24
C ALA A 706 5.87 -13.19 19.93
N GLY A 707 4.69 -13.18 19.31
CA GLY A 707 3.50 -13.85 19.83
C GLY A 707 2.74 -13.09 20.92
N ASP A 708 3.15 -11.87 21.26
CA ASP A 708 2.36 -10.98 22.12
C ASP A 708 1.25 -10.35 21.27
N PRO A 709 -0.04 -10.60 21.57
CA PRO A 709 -1.13 -10.04 20.78
C PRO A 709 -1.31 -8.53 21.00
N TYR A 710 -0.90 -7.98 22.15
CA TYR A 710 -1.11 -6.56 22.48
C TYR A 710 0.09 -5.68 22.10
N LEU A 711 1.31 -6.22 22.18
CA LEU A 711 2.56 -5.52 21.83
C LEU A 711 3.41 -6.40 20.90
N PRO A 712 2.96 -6.75 19.68
CA PRO A 712 3.62 -7.73 18.82
C PRO A 712 4.96 -7.24 18.24
N ALA A 713 5.83 -8.19 17.90
CA ALA A 713 7.03 -7.89 17.14
C ALA A 713 6.69 -7.46 15.71
N TYR A 714 7.41 -6.48 15.16
CA TYR A 714 7.31 -6.07 13.76
C TYR A 714 7.75 -7.18 12.80
N ASN A 715 7.19 -7.22 11.58
CA ASN A 715 7.56 -8.18 10.56
C ASN A 715 8.93 -7.86 9.90
N LEU A 716 9.93 -8.68 10.23
CA LEU A 716 11.32 -8.49 9.77
C LEU A 716 11.68 -9.25 8.48
N THR A 717 10.76 -10.05 7.94
CA THR A 717 11.04 -10.99 6.83
C THR A 717 11.70 -10.31 5.64
N ALA A 718 11.16 -9.16 5.22
CA ALA A 718 11.67 -8.45 4.05
C ALA A 718 13.04 -7.82 4.31
N ALA A 719 13.26 -7.21 5.49
CA ALA A 719 14.55 -6.70 5.92
C ALA A 719 15.62 -7.80 5.96
N GLU A 720 15.32 -8.97 6.53
CA GLU A 720 16.25 -10.11 6.59
C GLU A 720 16.65 -10.62 5.20
N LEU A 721 15.69 -10.68 4.27
CA LEU A 721 15.95 -10.96 2.87
C LEU A 721 16.92 -9.91 2.28
N GLY A 722 16.71 -8.63 2.56
CA GLY A 722 17.64 -7.55 2.19
C GLY A 722 19.06 -7.77 2.74
N VAL A 723 19.18 -8.08 4.03
CA VAL A 723 20.47 -8.35 4.71
C VAL A 723 21.20 -9.53 4.07
N GLU A 724 20.50 -10.63 3.75
CA GLU A 724 21.12 -11.81 3.13
C GLU A 724 21.82 -11.47 1.80
N ARG A 725 21.22 -10.55 1.03
CA ARG A 725 21.78 -10.07 -0.26
C ARG A 725 22.91 -9.09 -0.03
N ALA A 726 22.74 -8.15 0.90
CA ALA A 726 23.75 -7.15 1.27
C ALA A 726 25.08 -7.81 1.70
N VAL A 727 25.02 -8.85 2.53
CA VAL A 727 26.22 -9.62 2.96
C VAL A 727 26.96 -10.26 1.79
N ARG A 728 26.24 -10.61 0.71
CA ARG A 728 26.80 -11.26 -0.47
C ARG A 728 27.36 -10.27 -1.49
N ASP A 729 27.09 -8.97 -1.37
CA ASP A 729 27.49 -7.97 -2.36
C ASP A 729 29.00 -7.90 -2.57
N LEU A 730 29.79 -7.75 -1.50
CA LEU A 730 31.24 -7.70 -1.61
C LEU A 730 31.85 -9.03 -2.14
N PRO A 731 31.44 -10.22 -1.64
CA PRO A 731 31.81 -11.49 -2.25
C PRO A 731 31.45 -11.59 -3.75
N MET A 732 30.25 -11.16 -4.14
CA MET A 732 29.80 -11.17 -5.54
C MET A 732 30.59 -10.18 -6.40
N ALA A 733 30.97 -9.02 -5.87
CA ALA A 733 31.84 -8.06 -6.54
C ALA A 733 33.21 -8.68 -6.85
N TRP A 734 33.80 -9.39 -5.88
CA TRP A 734 35.05 -10.13 -6.08
C TRP A 734 34.90 -11.28 -7.07
N ALA A 735 33.82 -12.04 -7.01
CA ALA A 735 33.50 -13.06 -7.99
C ALA A 735 33.38 -12.46 -9.41
N ALA A 736 32.70 -11.31 -9.54
CA ALA A 736 32.57 -10.58 -10.80
C ALA A 736 33.93 -10.15 -11.33
N ARG A 737 34.80 -9.58 -10.49
CA ARG A 737 36.18 -9.20 -10.85
C ARG A 737 37.00 -10.40 -11.34
N ILE A 738 36.95 -11.52 -10.63
CA ILE A 738 37.68 -12.75 -11.01
C ILE A 738 37.16 -13.29 -12.34
N VAL A 739 35.84 -13.45 -12.48
CA VAL A 739 35.23 -14.00 -13.70
C VAL A 739 35.44 -13.04 -14.87
N LEU A 740 35.36 -11.73 -14.68
CA LEU A 740 35.70 -10.73 -15.70
C LEU A 740 37.17 -10.81 -16.10
N GLY A 741 38.08 -10.92 -15.14
CA GLY A 741 39.50 -11.11 -15.40
C GLY A 741 39.78 -12.37 -16.23
N LEU A 742 39.17 -13.50 -15.87
CA LEU A 742 39.26 -14.76 -16.64
C LEU A 742 38.68 -14.61 -18.05
N LEU A 743 37.55 -13.90 -18.19
CA LEU A 743 36.92 -13.63 -19.47
C LEU A 743 37.79 -12.75 -20.36
N VAL A 744 38.36 -11.67 -19.82
CA VAL A 744 39.28 -10.78 -20.54
C VAL A 744 40.54 -11.55 -20.95
N LEU A 745 41.11 -12.38 -20.07
CA LEU A 745 42.24 -13.25 -20.40
C LEU A 745 41.90 -14.22 -21.53
N TRP A 746 40.70 -14.82 -21.51
CA TRP A 746 40.25 -15.72 -22.58
C TRP A 746 40.05 -14.99 -23.92
N LEU A 747 39.45 -13.80 -23.91
CA LEU A 747 39.28 -12.96 -25.10
C LEU A 747 40.65 -12.51 -25.64
N ALA A 748 41.57 -12.06 -24.78
CA ALA A 748 42.93 -11.70 -25.14
C ALA A 748 43.71 -12.90 -25.72
N TYR A 749 43.54 -14.08 -25.13
CA TYR A 749 44.10 -15.32 -25.64
C TYR A 749 43.61 -15.64 -27.07
N GLY A 750 42.32 -15.42 -27.35
CA GLY A 750 41.76 -15.52 -28.70
C GLY A 750 42.27 -14.48 -29.69
N ILE A 751 42.52 -13.24 -29.23
CA ILE A 751 43.04 -12.13 -30.05
C ILE A 751 44.52 -12.35 -30.40
N ILE A 752 45.35 -12.73 -29.42
CA ILE A 752 46.82 -12.81 -29.53
C ILE A 752 47.28 -14.18 -30.04
N GLY A 753 46.69 -15.28 -29.54
CA GLY A 753 47.12 -16.66 -29.80
C GLY A 753 47.08 -17.06 -31.29
N GLY A 754 46.23 -16.40 -32.08
CA GLY A 754 46.11 -16.61 -33.53
C GLY A 754 47.31 -16.15 -34.37
N ARG A 755 48.29 -15.44 -33.80
CA ARG A 755 49.48 -14.96 -34.52
C ARG A 755 50.79 -15.68 -34.14
N ARG A 756 50.88 -16.35 -32.97
CA ARG A 756 52.14 -16.92 -32.46
C ARG A 756 52.06 -18.33 -31.82
N SER A 757 50.87 -18.86 -31.48
CA SER A 757 50.78 -20.05 -30.61
C SER A 757 49.61 -21.02 -30.94
N THR A 758 49.49 -21.49 -32.18
CA THR A 758 48.44 -22.44 -32.61
C THR A 758 48.53 -23.84 -31.97
N GLY A 759 49.63 -24.14 -31.26
CA GLY A 759 49.85 -25.42 -30.59
C GLY A 759 49.38 -25.50 -29.13
N TRP A 760 48.91 -24.40 -28.53
CA TRP A 760 48.47 -24.41 -27.12
C TRP A 760 47.01 -24.88 -27.00
N PRO A 761 46.67 -25.71 -25.98
CA PRO A 761 45.30 -26.17 -25.76
C PRO A 761 44.29 -25.01 -25.68
N GLY A 762 43.17 -25.12 -26.39
CA GLY A 762 42.07 -24.14 -26.35
C GLY A 762 42.29 -22.83 -27.13
N ALA A 763 43.50 -22.54 -27.62
CA ALA A 763 43.79 -21.30 -28.37
C ALA A 763 42.90 -21.13 -29.62
N ARG A 764 42.61 -22.25 -30.29
CA ARG A 764 41.76 -22.28 -31.48
C ARG A 764 40.29 -22.03 -31.14
N ALA A 765 39.81 -22.56 -30.01
CA ALA A 765 38.46 -22.29 -29.51
C ALA A 765 38.27 -20.82 -29.10
N ALA A 766 39.21 -20.25 -28.33
CA ALA A 766 39.19 -18.85 -27.93
C ALA A 766 39.20 -17.90 -29.13
N ARG A 767 40.04 -18.18 -30.13
CA ARG A 767 40.08 -17.42 -31.39
C ARG A 767 38.77 -17.56 -32.18
N ALA A 768 38.18 -18.75 -32.21
CA ALA A 768 36.92 -18.98 -32.89
C ALA A 768 35.79 -18.16 -32.25
N LEU A 769 35.68 -18.14 -30.92
CA LEU A 769 34.69 -17.32 -30.18
C LEU A 769 34.88 -15.81 -30.45
N TRP A 770 36.11 -15.30 -30.39
CA TRP A 770 36.38 -13.88 -30.69
C TRP A 770 36.00 -13.50 -32.12
N ILE A 771 36.45 -14.29 -33.11
CA ILE A 771 36.21 -13.97 -34.52
C ILE A 771 34.74 -14.17 -34.88
N ALA A 772 34.10 -15.26 -34.44
CA ALA A 772 32.70 -15.53 -34.74
C ALA A 772 31.75 -14.58 -33.98
N GLY A 773 32.08 -14.18 -32.74
CA GLY A 773 31.31 -13.21 -31.98
C GLY A 773 31.35 -11.80 -32.56
N THR A 774 32.50 -11.33 -33.06
CA THR A 774 32.65 -9.98 -33.63
C THR A 774 32.38 -9.92 -35.14
N ARG A 775 32.63 -11.03 -35.85
CA ARG A 775 32.54 -11.15 -37.32
C ARG A 775 31.87 -12.49 -37.68
N PRO A 776 30.59 -12.67 -37.35
CA PRO A 776 29.86 -13.95 -37.45
C PRO A 776 29.85 -14.54 -38.86
N TRP A 777 29.94 -13.71 -39.91
CA TRP A 777 30.08 -14.17 -41.30
C TRP A 777 31.40 -14.91 -41.60
N ARG A 778 32.34 -14.97 -40.65
CA ARG A 778 33.60 -15.73 -40.72
C ARG A 778 33.60 -16.96 -39.82
N ALA A 779 32.50 -17.27 -39.13
CA ALA A 779 32.44 -18.35 -38.16
C ALA A 779 32.87 -19.71 -38.74
N ARG A 780 32.47 -20.00 -39.98
CA ARG A 780 32.87 -21.22 -40.69
C ARG A 780 34.40 -21.32 -40.87
N GLU A 781 35.05 -20.22 -41.26
CA GLU A 781 36.50 -20.15 -41.50
C GLU A 781 37.33 -20.52 -40.26
N VAL A 782 36.79 -20.25 -39.06
CA VAL A 782 37.54 -20.36 -37.80
C VAL A 782 37.20 -21.62 -37.00
N VAL A 783 36.17 -22.35 -37.43
CA VAL A 783 35.69 -23.59 -36.82
C VAL A 783 36.12 -24.82 -37.64
N GLU A 784 36.45 -24.65 -38.92
CA GLU A 784 37.05 -25.69 -39.75
C GLU A 784 38.39 -26.16 -39.16
N GLY A 785 38.49 -27.47 -38.87
CA GLY A 785 39.71 -28.08 -38.31
C GLY A 785 39.84 -28.03 -36.77
N LEU A 786 38.81 -27.64 -36.02
CA LEU A 786 38.81 -27.76 -34.56
C LEU A 786 38.80 -29.23 -34.11
N GLY A 787 39.68 -29.56 -33.15
CA GLY A 787 39.73 -30.88 -32.50
C GLY A 787 38.58 -31.11 -31.51
N ARG A 788 38.50 -32.32 -30.94
CA ARG A 788 37.43 -32.68 -29.97
C ARG A 788 37.44 -31.76 -28.74
N LEU A 789 38.62 -31.50 -28.17
CA LEU A 789 38.78 -30.62 -27.01
C LEU A 789 38.34 -29.19 -27.34
N ASP A 790 38.78 -28.64 -28.47
CA ASP A 790 38.42 -27.26 -28.87
C ASP A 790 36.90 -27.10 -29.06
N ARG A 791 36.20 -28.12 -29.58
CA ARG A 791 34.74 -28.10 -29.74
C ARG A 791 34.00 -28.14 -28.40
N VAL A 792 34.49 -28.92 -27.44
CA VAL A 792 33.94 -28.92 -26.09
C VAL A 792 34.13 -27.54 -25.45
N LEU A 793 35.33 -26.96 -25.52
CA LEU A 793 35.62 -25.63 -24.98
C LEU A 793 34.81 -24.52 -25.65
N LEU A 794 34.54 -24.63 -26.95
CA LEU A 794 33.73 -23.68 -27.72
C LEU A 794 32.30 -23.53 -27.17
N ALA A 795 31.72 -24.59 -26.59
CA ALA A 795 30.39 -24.56 -25.98
C ALA A 795 30.46 -24.37 -24.46
N ALA A 796 31.36 -25.10 -23.78
CA ALA A 796 31.45 -25.11 -22.33
C ALA A 796 31.89 -23.76 -21.74
N VAL A 797 32.83 -23.06 -22.40
CA VAL A 797 33.35 -21.78 -21.86
C VAL A 797 32.29 -20.67 -21.88
N PRO A 798 31.60 -20.37 -22.99
CA PRO A 798 30.50 -19.41 -22.98
C PRO A 798 29.36 -19.79 -22.02
N ALA A 799 29.01 -21.07 -21.94
CA ALA A 799 27.97 -21.55 -21.02
C ALA A 799 28.38 -21.34 -19.56
N ALA A 800 29.62 -21.66 -19.18
CA ALA A 800 30.13 -21.44 -17.84
C ALA A 800 30.15 -19.95 -17.47
N PHE A 801 30.60 -19.07 -18.39
CA PHE A 801 30.57 -17.62 -18.16
C PHE A 801 29.15 -17.07 -18.05
N LEU A 802 28.21 -17.56 -18.87
CA LEU A 802 26.81 -17.17 -18.80
C LEU A 802 26.20 -17.55 -17.44
N VAL A 803 26.32 -18.82 -17.06
CA VAL A 803 25.79 -19.33 -15.78
C VAL A 803 26.43 -18.60 -14.60
N ALA A 804 27.76 -18.46 -14.59
CA ALA A 804 28.46 -17.73 -13.52
C ALA A 804 28.00 -16.27 -13.44
N SER A 805 27.88 -15.57 -14.57
CA SER A 805 27.46 -14.16 -14.57
C SER A 805 26.02 -13.97 -14.07
N ARG A 806 25.11 -14.89 -14.40
CA ARG A 806 23.72 -14.82 -13.94
C ARG A 806 23.61 -15.21 -12.47
N GLY A 807 24.33 -16.24 -12.04
CA GLY A 807 24.40 -16.60 -10.63
C GLY A 807 24.96 -15.46 -9.77
N ILE A 808 26.02 -14.79 -10.23
CA ILE A 808 26.57 -13.61 -9.53
C ILE A 808 25.53 -12.48 -9.48
N GLN A 809 24.89 -12.16 -10.61
CA GLN A 809 23.86 -11.11 -10.67
C GLN A 809 22.71 -11.35 -9.68
N THR A 810 22.37 -12.61 -9.41
CA THR A 810 21.27 -12.98 -8.52
C THR A 810 21.74 -13.43 -7.14
N TRP A 811 22.97 -13.12 -6.73
CA TRP A 811 23.59 -13.57 -5.46
C TRP A 811 23.55 -15.09 -5.22
N PHE A 812 23.29 -15.88 -6.27
CA PHE A 812 22.91 -17.29 -6.21
C PHE A 812 21.69 -17.57 -5.32
N LEU A 813 20.75 -16.61 -5.23
CA LEU A 813 19.52 -16.67 -4.44
C LEU A 813 18.24 -16.69 -5.26
N ALA A 814 18.28 -16.37 -6.57
CA ALA A 814 17.08 -16.33 -7.40
C ALA A 814 16.98 -17.46 -8.44
N PRO A 815 16.61 -18.70 -8.05
CA PRO A 815 16.46 -19.80 -8.99
C PRO A 815 15.37 -19.57 -10.05
N SER A 816 14.26 -18.89 -9.75
CA SER A 816 13.22 -18.57 -10.74
C SER A 816 13.79 -17.71 -11.88
N HIS A 817 14.56 -16.67 -11.54
CA HIS A 817 15.23 -15.82 -12.50
C HIS A 817 16.23 -16.61 -13.36
N LEU A 818 16.97 -17.54 -12.75
CA LEU A 818 17.91 -18.41 -13.47
C LEU A 818 17.18 -19.38 -14.40
N ILE A 819 16.05 -19.96 -13.99
CA ILE A 819 15.23 -20.86 -14.82
C ILE A 819 14.74 -20.13 -16.07
N VAL A 820 14.15 -18.94 -15.90
CA VAL A 820 13.61 -18.15 -17.02
C VAL A 820 14.74 -17.70 -17.94
N THR A 821 15.81 -17.13 -17.39
CA THR A 821 16.91 -16.59 -18.21
C THR A 821 17.71 -17.70 -18.91
N LEU A 822 18.24 -18.68 -18.17
CA LEU A 822 19.05 -19.76 -18.74
C LEU A 822 18.21 -20.71 -19.61
N GLY A 823 16.96 -20.95 -19.22
CA GLY A 823 16.00 -21.71 -20.02
C GLY A 823 15.66 -21.01 -21.33
N GLY A 824 15.48 -19.68 -21.32
CA GLY A 824 15.31 -18.88 -22.54
C GLY A 824 16.50 -19.00 -23.49
N TRP A 825 17.73 -18.94 -22.97
CA TRP A 825 18.93 -19.22 -23.75
C TRP A 825 18.95 -20.65 -24.33
N ALA A 826 18.57 -21.66 -23.53
CA ALA A 826 18.53 -23.05 -23.95
C ALA A 826 17.49 -23.29 -25.06
N VAL A 827 16.29 -22.74 -24.95
CA VAL A 827 15.23 -22.81 -25.97
C VAL A 827 15.69 -22.15 -27.26
N PHE A 828 16.23 -20.92 -27.18
CA PHE A 828 16.75 -20.21 -28.35
C PHE A 828 17.84 -21.01 -29.08
N VAL A 829 18.83 -21.52 -28.35
CA VAL A 829 19.90 -22.36 -28.91
C VAL A 829 19.34 -23.67 -29.47
N GLY A 830 18.34 -24.28 -28.80
CA GLY A 830 17.65 -25.49 -29.25
C GLY A 830 16.95 -25.30 -30.60
N VAL A 831 16.23 -24.19 -30.79
CA VAL A 831 15.57 -23.87 -32.08
C VAL A 831 16.60 -23.68 -33.19
N LEU A 832 17.69 -22.95 -32.92
CA LEU A 832 18.77 -22.78 -33.89
C LEU A 832 19.42 -24.12 -34.26
N TRP A 833 19.59 -25.02 -33.28
CA TRP A 833 20.13 -26.35 -33.49
C TRP A 833 19.21 -27.22 -34.36
N LEU A 834 17.89 -27.17 -34.14
CA LEU A 834 16.90 -27.83 -34.99
C LEU A 834 16.92 -27.28 -36.42
N ALA A 835 17.01 -25.96 -36.59
CA ALA A 835 17.09 -25.31 -37.91
C ALA A 835 18.36 -25.69 -38.70
N LEU A 836 19.45 -26.02 -38.01
CA LEU A 836 20.70 -26.50 -38.61
C LEU A 836 20.57 -27.91 -39.20
N GLY A 837 19.70 -28.78 -38.68
CA GLY A 837 19.49 -30.15 -39.15
C GLY A 837 20.78 -30.98 -39.20
N ARG A 838 21.08 -31.63 -40.34
CA ARG A 838 22.30 -32.46 -40.52
C ARG A 838 23.61 -31.68 -40.73
N ARG A 839 23.58 -30.34 -40.70
CA ARG A 839 24.78 -29.49 -40.90
C ARG A 839 25.55 -29.34 -39.59
N SER A 840 26.82 -28.94 -39.69
CA SER A 840 27.65 -28.66 -38.53
C SER A 840 27.10 -27.46 -37.73
N ALA A 841 26.79 -27.66 -36.46
CA ALA A 841 26.29 -26.59 -35.57
C ALA A 841 27.39 -25.65 -35.07
N TRP A 842 28.64 -26.07 -35.16
CA TRP A 842 29.78 -25.39 -34.54
C TRP A 842 30.01 -23.92 -34.97
N PRO A 843 29.76 -23.50 -36.24
CA PRO A 843 29.84 -22.08 -36.60
C PRO A 843 28.81 -21.20 -35.89
N VAL A 844 27.58 -21.68 -35.71
CA VAL A 844 26.53 -20.95 -35.00
C VAL A 844 26.81 -20.93 -33.50
N VAL A 845 27.25 -22.06 -32.93
CA VAL A 845 27.70 -22.14 -31.52
C VAL A 845 28.84 -21.15 -31.24
N ALA A 846 29.83 -21.05 -32.14
CA ALA A 846 30.92 -20.08 -31.99
C ALA A 846 30.44 -18.62 -32.04
N ALA A 847 29.47 -18.31 -32.90
CA ALA A 847 28.95 -16.94 -33.06
C ALA A 847 28.08 -16.53 -31.87
N VAL A 848 27.14 -17.38 -31.47
CA VAL A 848 26.27 -17.17 -30.29
C VAL A 848 27.11 -17.10 -29.03
N GLY A 849 28.01 -18.08 -28.81
CA GLY A 849 28.88 -18.10 -27.65
C GLY A 849 29.82 -16.89 -27.58
N GLY A 850 30.42 -16.50 -28.72
CA GLY A 850 31.29 -15.34 -28.79
C GLY A 850 30.58 -14.02 -28.53
N ALA A 851 29.37 -13.83 -29.07
CA ALA A 851 28.54 -12.64 -28.84
C ALA A 851 28.01 -12.60 -27.39
N ALA A 852 27.58 -13.74 -26.85
CA ALA A 852 27.14 -13.87 -25.46
C ALA A 852 28.24 -13.47 -24.48
N MET A 853 29.50 -13.86 -24.74
CA MET A 853 30.64 -13.46 -23.93
C MET A 853 30.87 -11.94 -23.87
N LEU A 854 30.56 -11.20 -24.95
CA LEU A 854 30.65 -9.73 -24.93
C LEU A 854 29.55 -9.11 -24.04
N ARG A 855 28.33 -9.67 -24.09
CA ARG A 855 27.23 -9.27 -23.19
C ARG A 855 27.55 -9.61 -21.73
N VAL A 856 28.14 -10.78 -21.49
CA VAL A 856 28.59 -11.19 -20.15
C VAL A 856 29.68 -10.26 -19.62
N ALA A 857 30.63 -9.83 -20.46
CA ALA A 857 31.64 -8.86 -20.06
C ALA A 857 31.03 -7.52 -19.63
N LEU A 858 30.01 -7.04 -20.37
CA LEU A 858 29.29 -5.81 -20.02
C LEU A 858 28.60 -5.92 -18.64
N LEU A 859 27.87 -7.01 -18.40
CA LEU A 859 27.23 -7.24 -17.09
C LEU A 859 28.28 -7.34 -15.97
N LEU A 860 29.32 -8.16 -16.16
CA LEU A 860 30.32 -8.35 -15.11
C LEU A 860 31.06 -7.05 -14.78
N ALA A 861 31.27 -6.16 -15.77
CA ALA A 861 31.88 -4.86 -15.57
C ALA A 861 31.09 -4.00 -14.58
N VAL A 862 29.77 -3.91 -14.75
CA VAL A 862 28.90 -3.12 -13.85
C VAL A 862 28.71 -3.76 -12.48
N LEU A 863 28.91 -5.08 -12.34
CA LEU A 863 28.89 -5.77 -11.04
C LEU A 863 30.22 -5.66 -10.26
N THR A 864 31.30 -5.19 -10.89
CA THR A 864 32.62 -5.14 -10.22
C THR A 864 32.80 -4.13 -9.09
N PRO A 865 32.12 -2.97 -9.03
CA PRO A 865 32.37 -1.98 -7.98
C PRO A 865 31.98 -2.51 -6.59
N THR A 866 30.71 -2.81 -6.39
CA THR A 866 30.14 -3.21 -5.10
C THR A 866 29.14 -4.35 -5.23
N GLY A 867 29.17 -5.11 -6.33
CA GLY A 867 28.34 -6.31 -6.51
C GLY A 867 26.98 -5.99 -7.13
N PRO A 868 26.01 -6.93 -7.02
CA PRO A 868 24.68 -6.71 -7.58
C PRO A 868 23.87 -5.63 -6.84
N GLY A 869 24.07 -5.42 -5.53
CA GLY A 869 23.46 -4.32 -4.79
C GLY A 869 23.85 -2.95 -5.36
N GLY A 870 25.14 -2.73 -5.64
CA GLY A 870 25.61 -1.53 -6.32
C GLY A 870 25.09 -1.37 -7.76
N TYR A 871 24.89 -2.47 -8.47
CA TYR A 871 24.26 -2.44 -9.80
C TYR A 871 22.81 -1.96 -9.73
N TRP A 872 22.05 -2.42 -8.73
CA TRP A 872 20.66 -1.99 -8.55
C TRP A 872 20.58 -0.58 -7.97
N PHE A 873 21.48 -0.19 -7.06
CA PHE A 873 21.62 1.19 -6.62
C PHE A 873 21.74 2.16 -7.80
N GLU A 874 22.74 1.96 -8.68
CA GLU A 874 22.93 2.77 -9.90
C GLU A 874 21.73 2.68 -10.85
N PHE A 875 21.02 1.55 -10.87
CA PHE A 875 19.82 1.41 -11.66
C PHE A 875 18.71 2.34 -11.16
N TRP A 876 18.48 2.45 -9.86
CA TRP A 876 17.40 3.26 -9.30
C TRP A 876 17.74 4.75 -9.27
N THR A 877 18.95 5.10 -8.82
CA THR A 877 19.33 6.48 -8.48
C THR A 877 20.00 7.25 -9.61
N ASN A 878 20.59 6.57 -10.60
CA ASN A 878 21.32 7.22 -11.70
C ASN A 878 20.61 7.05 -13.06
N PRO A 879 19.71 7.98 -13.46
CA PRO A 879 18.94 7.85 -14.69
C PRO A 879 19.82 7.80 -15.94
N VAL A 880 20.91 8.56 -15.97
CA VAL A 880 21.86 8.57 -17.11
C VAL A 880 22.62 7.25 -17.20
N GLY A 881 23.14 6.76 -16.06
CA GLY A 881 23.82 5.47 -15.96
C GLY A 881 22.92 4.32 -16.39
N ARG A 882 21.71 4.27 -15.85
CA ARG A 882 20.63 3.33 -16.23
C ARG A 882 20.39 3.34 -17.73
N SER A 883 20.13 4.50 -18.34
CA SER A 883 19.83 4.58 -19.77
C SER A 883 20.99 4.14 -20.67
N VAL A 884 22.23 4.51 -20.31
CA VAL A 884 23.44 4.08 -21.02
C VAL A 884 23.58 2.56 -20.94
N TYR A 885 23.46 1.98 -19.75
CA TYR A 885 23.57 0.54 -19.57
C TYR A 885 22.51 -0.22 -20.35
N ILE A 886 21.23 0.18 -20.27
CA ILE A 886 20.12 -0.45 -21.00
C ILE A 886 20.38 -0.42 -22.50
N ALA A 887 20.79 0.73 -23.05
CA ALA A 887 21.06 0.86 -24.48
C ALA A 887 22.13 -0.13 -24.97
N PHE A 888 23.24 -0.24 -24.23
CA PHE A 888 24.32 -1.17 -24.57
C PHE A 888 23.99 -2.62 -24.25
N ALA A 889 23.27 -2.91 -23.17
CA ALA A 889 22.84 -4.25 -22.80
C ALA A 889 21.85 -4.81 -23.84
N PHE A 890 20.86 -4.00 -24.24
CA PHE A 890 19.94 -4.34 -25.31
C PHE A 890 20.69 -4.57 -26.63
N ALA A 891 21.60 -3.67 -26.99
CA ALA A 891 22.38 -3.84 -28.21
C ALA A 891 23.25 -5.11 -28.20
N ALA A 892 23.87 -5.43 -27.07
CA ALA A 892 24.63 -6.65 -26.90
C ALA A 892 23.74 -7.91 -26.99
N PHE A 893 22.50 -7.85 -26.51
CA PHE A 893 21.52 -8.94 -26.67
C PHE A 893 21.08 -9.10 -28.13
N GLY A 894 20.65 -8.01 -28.78
CA GLY A 894 20.28 -8.03 -30.19
C GLY A 894 21.43 -8.50 -31.09
N TRP A 895 22.67 -8.16 -30.73
CA TRP A 895 23.85 -8.64 -31.44
C TRP A 895 24.01 -10.17 -31.38
N VAL A 896 23.60 -10.84 -30.30
CA VAL A 896 23.59 -12.31 -30.22
C VAL A 896 22.67 -12.90 -31.29
N VAL A 897 21.46 -12.34 -31.43
CA VAL A 897 20.48 -12.76 -32.43
C VAL A 897 21.01 -12.50 -33.84
N VAL A 898 21.56 -11.32 -34.09
CA VAL A 898 22.17 -10.95 -35.38
C VAL A 898 23.35 -11.87 -35.71
N ALA A 899 24.22 -12.16 -34.74
CA ALA A 899 25.36 -13.05 -34.91
C ALA A 899 24.93 -14.48 -35.22
N ALA A 900 23.89 -14.98 -34.54
CA ALA A 900 23.27 -16.28 -34.84
C ALA A 900 22.74 -16.34 -36.27
N ALA A 901 21.93 -15.35 -36.66
CA ALA A 901 21.33 -15.25 -37.99
C ALA A 901 22.40 -15.14 -39.08
N TRP A 902 23.44 -14.32 -38.89
CA TRP A 902 24.50 -14.15 -39.88
C TRP A 902 25.40 -15.38 -40.02
N ALA A 903 25.69 -16.09 -38.93
CA ALA A 903 26.42 -17.35 -38.98
C ALA A 903 25.58 -18.45 -39.67
N LEU A 904 24.28 -18.53 -39.37
CA LEU A 904 23.36 -19.48 -39.99
C LEU A 904 23.10 -19.18 -41.47
N ALA A 905 23.06 -17.89 -41.86
CA ALA A 905 22.85 -17.45 -43.24
C ALA A 905 23.96 -17.94 -44.18
N VAL A 906 25.19 -18.06 -43.69
CA VAL A 906 26.32 -18.63 -44.44
C VAL A 906 26.11 -20.12 -44.71
N GLU A 907 25.43 -20.85 -43.82
CA GLU A 907 25.21 -22.29 -43.95
C GLU A 907 23.93 -22.67 -44.72
N ARG A 908 22.88 -21.85 -44.60
CA ARG A 908 21.50 -22.18 -45.03
C ARG A 908 20.80 -21.10 -45.86
N GLY A 909 21.44 -19.96 -46.11
CA GLY A 909 20.85 -18.83 -46.81
C GLY A 909 20.13 -17.84 -45.87
N ALA A 910 20.02 -16.58 -46.31
CA ALA A 910 19.55 -15.48 -45.46
C ALA A 910 18.10 -15.63 -44.98
N LEU A 911 17.18 -16.02 -45.86
CA LEU A 911 15.75 -16.13 -45.53
C LEU A 911 15.47 -17.18 -44.45
N LEU A 912 16.11 -18.34 -44.55
CA LEU A 912 15.99 -19.40 -43.54
C LEU A 912 16.60 -18.96 -42.21
N ALA A 913 17.76 -18.31 -42.26
CA ALA A 913 18.44 -17.86 -41.05
C ALA A 913 17.66 -16.78 -40.29
N THR A 914 17.06 -15.83 -40.99
CA THR A 914 16.11 -14.87 -40.40
C THR A 914 14.92 -15.61 -39.82
N GLY A 915 14.33 -16.56 -40.56
CA GLY A 915 13.21 -17.37 -40.07
C GLY A 915 13.53 -18.16 -38.79
N ALA A 916 14.74 -18.74 -38.69
CA ALA A 916 15.19 -19.46 -37.50
C ALA A 916 15.46 -18.54 -36.30
N ALA A 917 16.01 -17.34 -36.52
CA ALA A 917 16.19 -16.36 -35.46
C ALA A 917 14.83 -15.85 -34.92
N VAL A 918 13.89 -15.55 -35.82
CA VAL A 918 12.52 -15.12 -35.47
C VAL A 918 11.77 -16.25 -34.75
N ALA A 919 11.83 -17.48 -35.26
CA ALA A 919 11.23 -18.63 -34.58
C ALA A 919 11.88 -18.91 -33.21
N GLY A 920 13.18 -18.67 -33.06
CA GLY A 920 13.88 -18.80 -31.79
C GLY A 920 13.37 -17.80 -30.75
N ILE A 921 13.24 -16.53 -31.12
CA ILE A 921 12.64 -15.49 -30.25
C ILE A 921 11.20 -15.87 -29.90
N GLY A 922 10.41 -16.23 -30.92
CA GLY A 922 9.02 -16.64 -30.72
C GLY A 922 8.87 -17.84 -29.79
N ALA A 923 9.75 -18.84 -29.89
CA ALA A 923 9.70 -20.03 -29.04
C ALA A 923 10.02 -19.70 -27.58
N VAL A 924 10.95 -18.78 -27.31
CA VAL A 924 11.23 -18.33 -25.94
C VAL A 924 9.99 -17.65 -25.35
N LEU A 925 9.39 -16.71 -26.08
CA LEU A 925 8.18 -16.01 -25.63
C LEU A 925 6.99 -16.96 -25.45
N ALA A 926 6.80 -17.92 -26.37
CA ALA A 926 5.73 -18.92 -26.27
C ALA A 926 5.92 -19.83 -25.05
N VAL A 927 7.12 -20.38 -24.85
CA VAL A 927 7.38 -21.32 -23.75
C VAL A 927 7.24 -20.63 -22.39
N PHE A 928 7.87 -19.47 -22.19
CA PHE A 928 7.84 -18.80 -20.89
C PHE A 928 6.56 -18.01 -20.65
N GLY A 929 5.95 -17.43 -21.69
CA GLY A 929 4.61 -16.85 -21.58
C GLY A 929 3.57 -17.89 -21.18
N SER A 930 3.59 -19.09 -21.79
CA SER A 930 2.71 -20.19 -21.37
C SER A 930 3.07 -20.75 -19.99
N LEU A 931 4.35 -20.84 -19.63
CA LEU A 931 4.75 -21.29 -18.29
C LEU A 931 4.22 -20.35 -17.21
N ILE A 932 4.42 -19.04 -17.38
CA ILE A 932 3.96 -18.02 -16.44
C ILE A 932 2.42 -18.00 -16.41
N GLY A 933 1.76 -18.00 -17.58
CA GLY A 933 0.30 -18.04 -17.64
C GLY A 933 -0.33 -19.29 -17.01
N LEU A 934 0.41 -20.41 -16.93
CA LEU A 934 -0.02 -21.63 -16.22
C LEU A 934 0.23 -21.59 -14.71
N ILE A 935 1.21 -20.82 -14.25
CA ILE A 935 1.52 -20.63 -12.82
C ILE A 935 0.64 -19.53 -12.21
N ASP A 936 0.09 -18.66 -13.06
CA ASP A 936 -0.43 -17.32 -12.76
C ASP A 936 0.67 -16.24 -12.76
N LEU A 937 0.36 -15.06 -13.31
CA LEU A 937 1.31 -13.96 -13.46
C LEU A 937 1.70 -13.36 -12.12
N GLU A 938 0.73 -13.12 -11.24
CA GLU A 938 0.95 -12.50 -9.93
C GLU A 938 1.79 -13.42 -9.05
N ALA A 939 1.42 -14.71 -9.01
CA ALA A 939 2.18 -15.72 -8.27
C ALA A 939 3.63 -15.82 -8.76
N ALA A 940 3.86 -15.77 -10.08
CA ALA A 940 5.20 -15.82 -10.65
C ALA A 940 6.03 -14.57 -10.34
N LEU A 941 5.42 -13.37 -10.37
CA LEU A 941 6.08 -12.11 -10.02
C LEU A 941 6.41 -12.04 -8.53
N THR A 942 5.50 -12.50 -7.67
CA THR A 942 5.70 -12.58 -6.22
C THR A 942 6.91 -13.44 -5.87
N VAL A 943 6.97 -14.68 -6.36
CA VAL A 943 8.11 -15.58 -6.13
C VAL A 943 9.41 -14.98 -6.67
N TRP A 944 9.36 -14.34 -7.84
CA TRP A 944 10.52 -13.68 -8.41
C TRP A 944 11.00 -12.51 -7.55
N ASN A 945 10.09 -11.72 -6.98
CA ASN A 945 10.43 -10.60 -6.11
C ASN A 945 10.94 -11.08 -4.75
N ASP A 946 10.37 -12.13 -4.15
CA ASP A 946 10.88 -12.75 -2.92
C ASP A 946 12.35 -13.20 -3.07
N GLU A 947 12.69 -13.65 -4.27
CA GLU A 947 14.04 -14.10 -4.63
C GLU A 947 14.99 -12.97 -5.01
N MET A 948 14.50 -11.86 -5.55
CA MET A 948 15.34 -10.75 -6.01
C MET A 948 15.40 -9.55 -5.06
N ALA A 949 14.38 -9.34 -4.22
CA ALA A 949 14.16 -8.20 -3.32
C ALA A 949 14.37 -6.84 -4.00
N LEU A 950 13.65 -6.60 -5.10
CA LEU A 950 13.81 -5.38 -5.90
C LEU A 950 12.69 -4.38 -5.73
N LEU A 951 11.46 -4.86 -5.64
CA LEU A 951 10.27 -4.07 -5.40
C LEU A 951 9.81 -4.28 -3.95
N PRO A 952 9.02 -3.36 -3.37
CA PRO A 952 8.53 -3.50 -2.01
C PRO A 952 7.88 -4.87 -1.79
N TRP A 953 8.28 -5.54 -0.71
CA TRP A 953 7.89 -6.93 -0.47
C TRP A 953 6.42 -7.09 -0.09
N GLY A 954 5.88 -6.14 0.67
CA GLY A 954 4.46 -6.14 1.04
C GLY A 954 3.54 -5.88 -0.15
N LEU A 955 4.04 -5.22 -1.21
CA LEU A 955 3.25 -4.88 -2.40
C LEU A 955 2.56 -6.09 -3.02
N SER A 956 3.29 -7.21 -3.14
CA SER A 956 2.75 -8.45 -3.73
C SER A 956 1.75 -9.17 -2.82
N ARG A 957 1.73 -8.85 -1.53
CA ARG A 957 0.95 -9.57 -0.51
C ARG A 957 -0.31 -8.82 -0.11
N ILE A 958 -0.29 -7.49 -0.19
CA ILE A 958 -1.42 -6.64 0.20
C ILE A 958 -2.27 -6.31 -1.03
N LEU A 959 -1.67 -5.73 -2.08
CA LEU A 959 -2.38 -5.26 -3.26
C LEU A 959 -2.19 -6.19 -4.47
N GLY A 960 -1.05 -6.87 -4.57
CA GLY A 960 -0.62 -7.63 -5.73
C GLY A 960 0.12 -6.75 -6.75
N ILE A 961 1.29 -7.19 -7.22
CA ILE A 961 2.16 -6.44 -8.15
C ILE A 961 1.42 -6.09 -9.43
N SER A 962 0.66 -7.02 -10.01
CA SER A 962 -0.05 -6.80 -11.27
C SER A 962 -1.25 -5.88 -11.10
N VAL A 963 -1.93 -5.94 -9.95
CA VAL A 963 -3.05 -5.03 -9.66
C VAL A 963 -2.53 -3.62 -9.46
N TYR A 964 -1.49 -3.48 -8.64
CA TYR A 964 -0.90 -2.19 -8.31
C TYR A 964 -0.27 -1.48 -9.52
N LEU A 965 0.38 -2.23 -10.40
CA LEU A 965 1.02 -1.70 -11.61
C LEU A 965 0.09 -1.67 -12.83
N ASP A 966 -1.21 -1.94 -12.66
CA ASP A 966 -2.20 -2.04 -13.74
C ASP A 966 -1.73 -2.95 -14.91
N ILE A 967 -1.11 -4.09 -14.56
CA ILE A 967 -0.65 -5.09 -15.52
C ILE A 967 -1.80 -6.08 -15.75
N PRO A 968 -2.33 -6.19 -16.98
CA PRO A 968 -3.42 -7.13 -17.27
C PRO A 968 -3.04 -8.57 -16.91
N ALA A 969 -3.91 -9.28 -16.19
CA ALA A 969 -3.66 -10.65 -15.74
C ALA A 969 -3.38 -11.63 -16.90
N ASP A 970 -3.91 -11.34 -18.10
CA ASP A 970 -3.71 -12.12 -19.32
C ASP A 970 -2.44 -11.76 -20.11
N THR A 971 -1.62 -10.81 -19.62
CA THR A 971 -0.38 -10.36 -20.27
C THR A 971 0.55 -11.53 -20.61
N ALA A 972 0.68 -12.51 -19.71
CA ALA A 972 1.49 -13.70 -19.95
C ALA A 972 0.99 -14.52 -21.17
N TRP A 973 -0.33 -14.60 -21.35
CA TRP A 973 -0.95 -15.27 -22.50
C TRP A 973 -0.79 -14.47 -23.79
N TRP A 974 -0.88 -13.14 -23.75
CA TRP A 974 -0.57 -12.29 -24.91
C TRP A 974 0.88 -12.44 -25.36
N VAL A 975 1.83 -12.50 -24.42
CA VAL A 975 3.23 -12.81 -24.71
C VAL A 975 3.38 -14.19 -25.35
N ALA A 976 2.64 -15.20 -24.86
CA ALA A 976 2.66 -16.54 -25.42
C ALA A 976 2.10 -16.57 -26.86
N ILE A 977 1.00 -15.88 -27.12
CA ILE A 977 0.35 -15.76 -28.45
C ILE A 977 1.29 -15.05 -29.43
N ALA A 978 1.86 -13.91 -29.04
CA ALA A 978 2.85 -13.20 -29.83
C ALA A 978 4.05 -14.10 -30.16
N GLY A 979 4.51 -14.88 -29.18
CA GLY A 979 5.52 -15.92 -29.37
C GLY A 979 5.11 -16.95 -30.44
N GLY A 980 3.90 -17.49 -30.36
CA GLY A 980 3.34 -18.43 -31.33
C GLY A 980 3.27 -17.86 -32.75
N VAL A 981 2.85 -16.59 -32.90
CA VAL A 981 2.83 -15.89 -34.19
C VAL A 981 4.25 -15.77 -34.78
N LEU A 982 5.23 -15.40 -33.97
CA LEU A 982 6.63 -15.33 -34.40
C LEU A 982 7.19 -16.72 -34.78
N VAL A 983 6.83 -17.78 -34.06
CA VAL A 983 7.17 -19.16 -34.43
C VAL A 983 6.59 -19.51 -35.80
N ALA A 984 5.30 -19.22 -36.04
CA ALA A 984 4.64 -19.50 -37.31
C ALA A 984 5.24 -18.70 -38.48
N ALA A 985 5.51 -17.41 -38.28
CA ALA A 985 6.18 -16.56 -39.26
C ALA A 985 7.59 -17.08 -39.57
N GLY A 986 8.36 -17.41 -38.53
CA GLY A 986 9.70 -17.97 -38.66
C GLY A 986 9.71 -19.32 -39.38
N ALA A 987 8.79 -20.22 -39.04
CA ALA A 987 8.59 -21.51 -39.70
C ALA A 987 8.23 -21.36 -41.19
N THR A 988 7.40 -20.36 -41.52
CA THR A 988 7.05 -20.02 -42.90
C THR A 988 8.28 -19.55 -43.69
N CYS A 989 9.08 -18.65 -43.11
CA CYS A 989 10.35 -18.22 -43.71
C CYS A 989 11.33 -19.39 -43.90
N ILE A 990 11.40 -20.32 -42.94
CA ILE A 990 12.21 -21.53 -43.05
C ILE A 990 11.71 -22.41 -44.21
N ALA A 991 10.39 -22.67 -44.30
CA ALA A 991 9.79 -23.49 -45.34
C ALA A 991 9.98 -22.89 -46.75
N LEU A 992 9.79 -21.58 -46.90
CA LEU A 992 10.05 -20.86 -48.15
C LEU A 992 11.54 -20.89 -48.49
N GLY A 993 12.42 -20.65 -47.51
CA GLY A 993 13.87 -20.73 -47.68
C GLY A 993 14.36 -22.10 -48.13
N GLN A 994 13.76 -23.18 -47.62
CA GLN A 994 14.04 -24.56 -48.06
C GLN A 994 13.59 -24.82 -49.52
N ARG A 995 12.51 -24.17 -49.96
CA ARG A 995 11.95 -24.31 -51.31
C ARG A 995 12.74 -23.53 -52.37
N PHE A 996 13.35 -22.40 -51.98
CA PHE A 996 14.09 -21.50 -52.87
C PHE A 996 15.62 -21.65 -52.82
N TRP A 997 16.17 -22.56 -52.02
CA TRP A 997 17.61 -22.87 -52.00
C TRP A 997 17.88 -24.19 -52.75
N PRO A 998 18.28 -24.18 -54.04
CA PRO A 998 18.58 -25.41 -54.76
C PRO A 998 19.85 -26.06 -54.21
N MET A 999 19.91 -27.40 -54.27
CA MET A 999 21.11 -28.22 -54.04
C MET A 999 22.26 -27.85 -55.00
N SER A 1000 22.91 -26.71 -54.79
CA SER A 1000 24.08 -26.28 -55.54
C SER A 1000 25.33 -26.38 -54.67
N GLN A 1001 25.64 -27.58 -54.16
CA GLN A 1001 27.00 -27.91 -53.70
C GLN A 1001 27.30 -29.42 -53.59
N SER A 1002 26.68 -30.27 -54.41
CA SER A 1002 27.13 -31.67 -54.60
C SER A 1002 27.51 -31.92 -56.06
N ARG A 1003 28.61 -31.33 -56.53
CA ARG A 1003 29.43 -31.84 -57.65
C ARG A 1003 30.66 -30.95 -57.89
N SER A 1004 31.79 -31.31 -57.31
CA SER A 1004 33.10 -31.25 -57.98
C SER A 1004 34.11 -32.10 -57.21
N GLY A 1005 34.88 -32.92 -57.93
CA GLY A 1005 36.03 -33.64 -57.40
C GLY A 1005 35.88 -35.15 -57.21
N ARG A 1006 35.46 -35.91 -58.24
CA ARG A 1006 36.03 -37.25 -58.43
C ARG A 1006 37.52 -37.05 -58.76
N PRO A 1007 38.48 -37.71 -58.09
CA PRO A 1007 39.86 -37.69 -58.55
C PRO A 1007 39.97 -38.56 -59.81
N SER A 1008 40.43 -37.95 -60.90
CA SER A 1008 40.87 -38.68 -62.09
C SER A 1008 42.14 -39.46 -61.76
N SER A 1009 42.07 -40.78 -61.84
CA SER A 1009 43.24 -41.64 -61.99
C SER A 1009 43.80 -41.48 -63.40
N ALA A 1010 44.99 -40.91 -63.52
CA ALA A 1010 45.87 -41.06 -64.67
C ALA A 1010 47.29 -41.22 -64.14
N SER A 1011 47.68 -42.49 -64.04
CA SER A 1011 49.05 -42.95 -63.99
C SER A 1011 49.73 -42.67 -65.32
N ASP A 1012 50.96 -42.16 -65.28
CA ASP A 1012 51.99 -42.53 -66.24
C ASP A 1012 53.39 -42.24 -65.66
N THR A 1013 54.14 -43.31 -65.41
CA THR A 1013 55.59 -43.35 -65.66
C THR A 1013 55.93 -44.73 -66.22
N ALA A 1014 56.58 -44.71 -67.37
CA ALA A 1014 56.92 -45.79 -68.26
C ALA A 1014 57.97 -46.78 -67.72
N SER A 1015 57.94 -48.02 -68.22
CA SER A 1015 59.11 -48.73 -68.74
C SER A 1015 58.71 -49.99 -69.56
N ALA A 1016 59.31 -50.10 -70.75
CA ALA A 1016 59.29 -51.16 -71.78
C ALA A 1016 58.18 -51.10 -72.84
#